data_AF-A0A662ACL5-F1
#
_entry.id   AF-A0A662ACL5-F1
#
_cell.length_a   1.000
_cell.length_b   1.000
_cell.length_c   1.000
_cell.angle_alpha   90.00
_cell.angle_beta   90.00
_cell.angle_gamma   90.00
#
_symmetry.space_group_name_H-M   'P 1'
#
loop_
_entity.id
_entity.type
_entity.pdbx_description
1 polymer ?
#
loop_
_entity_poly.entity_id
_entity_poly.type
_entity_poly.pdbx_seq_one_letter_code
_entity_poly.pdbx_strand_id
1 'polypeptide(L)'
;MIKSKYKLLNRMKFNSLYPTILVFWILSIYFQNSISGQTAGGDYYVEIIGKPEIRQEGSELGDTLSLKFNLYKNKDTHQEVRSLFISQSEDIQVLASETIGDNETQPPAYIPGSLKKLKRGSSSEKAEIPSDITISLLVDRSGSINEIEMKKIRAAVEAFVQHVPEGCLYLSWFHDDISSSIPLTKDNFNDALLQTSNKNTALYNAVYTKLIEFESTSILPNMGFEPELSRNKELSKRGSINNYLIVLTDGVDDVDKISKYSDPEFEQISLPKLLTTLNNFKSKVKVYALGFGEDSNAFDEEALKRICMASGNPNGYFLAKPDELFELFKEKLTDKLTPDYEMKLLNPKGKTYQGNERTLSVEINAPGSNVQRAIGSVNYGLGSNTKQYVVGKEELWGDFFKGLIAGIVFLLVIMIIIQLIIPLIKNKIFDSKHVIKYKPTENELRTECPYCGDPFNTGEPVVVKCKHVVHKVCWGDFGHVCPEYGQNCNDGKQNYFDISDPFSKKNKIYYLKWVLFGLISGFLTWILYLMLKDWNFIEAVSRKTVGWISPNITDDGLRNLFVDKISSLLLIGALLGLFLTIFFGYIEDFRQKNLKVYGQILLRGLVGGISGFISFFLGSIILILLNEPYTSFLFDWIPWVIFGISLGFVLAIKSTIVWKHGVIGGLISIIFCFIVLFFMVGDMGYPALLIGFMIYGAGLGFSIATVRMTAEQYFLNIIQGKKYEEKIPVHKWMSFQGGHNEVYIGSGGSCEIQMNWEKNNKEIADRHAKMFINTNRNIPVIVSLEEDMTTVYDDRLEMDPGKEYDLFNGTTFKIGSSVFRYVEKE
;
A
#
# COMPACT_ATOMS: atom_id res chain seq x y z
N MET A 1 3.12 49.46 28.58
CA MET A 1 3.58 48.28 29.35
C MET A 1 3.42 46.99 28.54
N ILE A 2 3.82 47.04 27.27
CA ILE A 2 3.88 45.94 26.29
C ILE A 2 5.29 46.03 25.71
N LYS A 3 6.26 45.42 26.42
CA LYS A 3 7.68 45.24 26.01
C LYS A 3 8.39 44.48 27.13
N SER A 4 8.16 43.16 27.24
CA SER A 4 8.99 42.28 28.11
C SER A 4 8.78 40.77 27.93
N LYS A 5 7.96 40.27 26.98
CA LYS A 5 7.74 38.81 26.81
C LYS A 5 8.33 38.19 25.53
N TYR A 6 9.07 38.95 24.72
CA TYR A 6 9.67 38.45 23.47
C TYR A 6 11.15 38.05 23.56
N LYS A 7 11.71 37.85 24.76
CA LYS A 7 13.13 37.53 24.96
C LYS A 7 13.40 36.21 25.69
N LEU A 8 12.48 35.24 25.58
CA LEU A 8 12.64 33.89 26.16
C LEU A 8 12.44 32.74 25.16
N LEU A 9 12.37 33.03 23.86
CA LEU A 9 12.09 32.06 22.80
C LEU A 9 13.30 31.74 21.90
N ASN A 10 14.50 32.22 22.25
CA ASN A 10 15.71 32.04 21.42
C ASN A 10 16.89 31.33 22.12
N ARG A 11 16.62 30.59 23.20
CA ARG A 11 17.60 29.69 23.83
C ARG A 11 16.91 28.48 24.46
N MET A 12 16.51 27.52 23.64
CA MET A 12 16.33 26.14 24.12
C MET A 12 17.07 25.21 23.17
N LYS A 13 18.26 24.82 23.62
CA LYS A 13 19.00 23.67 23.09
C LYS A 13 18.10 22.45 23.24
N PHE A 14 17.97 21.70 22.14
CA PHE A 14 17.43 20.35 22.09
C PHE A 14 18.13 19.48 23.14
N ASN A 15 17.46 19.23 24.26
CA ASN A 15 17.88 18.23 25.24
C ASN A 15 16.93 17.03 25.20
N SER A 16 17.58 15.88 25.09
CA SER A 16 17.21 14.48 24.87
C SER A 16 16.14 13.82 25.76
N LEU A 17 15.14 14.52 26.30
CA LEU A 17 14.12 13.88 27.18
C LEU A 17 12.79 13.50 26.51
N TYR A 18 12.49 13.99 25.31
CA TYR A 18 11.25 13.66 24.61
C TYR A 18 11.18 12.24 24.01
N PRO A 19 12.27 11.62 23.51
CA PRO A 19 12.20 10.25 23.01
C PRO A 19 12.02 9.24 24.15
N THR A 20 12.59 9.51 25.33
CA THR A 20 12.52 8.61 26.48
C THR A 20 11.16 8.64 27.18
N ILE A 21 10.51 9.80 27.26
CA ILE A 21 9.13 9.89 27.78
C ILE A 21 8.14 9.24 26.81
N LEU A 22 8.33 9.39 25.49
CA LEU A 22 7.50 8.72 24.48
C LEU A 22 7.68 7.19 24.52
N VAL A 23 8.91 6.70 24.71
CA VAL A 23 9.19 5.26 24.86
C VAL A 23 8.64 4.71 26.19
N PHE A 24 8.68 5.47 27.29
CA PHE A 24 8.06 5.06 28.56
C PHE A 24 6.53 5.08 28.49
N TRP A 25 5.93 6.00 27.72
CA TRP A 25 4.48 6.06 27.50
C TRP A 25 4.02 4.93 26.58
N ILE A 26 4.79 4.59 25.53
CA ILE A 26 4.55 3.44 24.65
C ILE A 26 4.73 2.12 25.42
N LEU A 27 5.74 2.00 26.30
CA LEU A 27 5.93 0.82 27.15
C LEU A 27 4.88 0.71 28.26
N SER A 28 4.37 1.82 28.79
CA SER A 28 3.26 1.85 29.76
C SER A 28 1.95 1.36 29.14
N ILE A 29 1.68 1.73 27.89
CA ILE A 29 0.51 1.25 27.14
C ILE A 29 0.67 -0.25 26.79
N TYR A 30 1.90 -0.69 26.48
CA TYR A 30 2.18 -2.10 26.23
C TYR A 30 2.07 -2.97 27.49
N PHE A 31 2.41 -2.44 28.67
CA PHE A 31 2.31 -3.16 29.96
C PHE A 31 0.91 -3.14 30.57
N GLN A 32 0.08 -2.14 30.30
CA GLN A 32 -1.32 -2.12 30.77
C GLN A 32 -2.23 -3.09 30.00
N ASN A 33 -1.86 -3.48 28.77
CA ASN A 33 -2.62 -4.42 27.95
C ASN A 33 -2.37 -5.91 28.28
N SER A 34 -1.54 -6.24 29.29
CA SER A 34 -1.26 -7.65 29.66
C SER A 34 -2.06 -8.17 30.86
N ILE A 35 -2.99 -7.39 31.42
CA ILE A 35 -3.73 -7.79 32.64
C ILE A 35 -5.24 -7.59 32.44
N SER A 36 -5.89 -8.51 31.72
CA SER A 36 -7.34 -8.73 31.80
C SER A 36 -7.66 -10.16 31.32
N GLY A 37 -8.56 -10.94 31.92
CA GLY A 37 -8.96 -10.99 33.31
C GLY A 37 -9.07 -12.45 33.72
N GLN A 38 -8.58 -12.79 34.90
CA GLN A 38 -9.00 -14.01 35.57
C GLN A 38 -10.37 -13.73 36.20
N THR A 39 -11.43 -14.20 35.55
CA THR A 39 -12.73 -14.33 36.19
C THR A 39 -12.86 -15.77 36.70
N ALA A 40 -13.16 -15.88 37.99
CA ALA A 40 -13.33 -17.13 38.69
C ALA A 40 -14.73 -17.70 38.40
N GLY A 41 -14.79 -18.64 37.47
CA GLY A 41 -15.94 -19.45 37.09
C GLY A 41 -15.43 -20.58 36.20
N GLY A 42 -16.08 -21.75 36.17
CA GLY A 42 -15.62 -22.89 35.36
C GLY A 42 -15.83 -22.66 33.85
N ASP A 43 -15.17 -21.65 33.29
CA ASP A 43 -15.33 -21.19 31.91
C ASP A 43 -14.61 -22.14 30.94
N TYR A 44 -15.32 -22.56 29.90
CA TYR A 44 -14.78 -23.37 28.81
C TYR A 44 -14.14 -22.47 27.74
N TYR A 45 -13.21 -23.04 26.98
CA TYR A 45 -12.48 -22.33 25.93
C TYR A 45 -12.86 -22.86 24.56
N VAL A 46 -13.18 -21.95 23.65
CA VAL A 46 -13.39 -22.24 22.23
C VAL A 46 -12.07 -22.03 21.50
N GLU A 47 -11.48 -23.10 20.97
CA GLU A 47 -10.36 -23.01 20.04
C GLU A 47 -10.94 -22.96 18.63
N ILE A 48 -10.93 -21.78 18.01
CA ILE A 48 -11.33 -21.63 16.61
C ILE A 48 -10.23 -22.23 15.74
N ILE A 49 -10.62 -23.18 14.88
CA ILE A 49 -9.71 -23.89 13.98
C ILE A 49 -9.75 -23.20 12.62
N GLY A 50 -8.60 -22.68 12.20
CA GLY A 50 -8.45 -21.95 10.94
C GLY A 50 -9.02 -20.53 11.01
N LYS A 51 -9.10 -19.88 9.84
CA LYS A 51 -9.69 -18.54 9.69
C LYS A 51 -11.18 -18.66 9.34
N PRO A 52 -11.99 -17.66 9.72
CA PRO A 52 -13.40 -17.62 9.32
C PRO A 52 -13.54 -17.67 7.79
N GLU A 53 -14.28 -18.65 7.26
CA GLU A 53 -14.56 -18.74 5.83
C GLU A 53 -15.78 -17.88 5.50
N ILE A 54 -15.62 -16.87 4.62
CA ILE A 54 -16.77 -16.11 4.11
C ILE A 54 -17.29 -16.75 2.84
N ARG A 55 -18.56 -17.16 2.85
CA ARG A 55 -19.26 -17.67 1.68
C ARG A 55 -20.41 -16.73 1.32
N GLN A 56 -20.40 -16.30 0.06
CA GLN A 56 -21.55 -15.67 -0.59
C GLN A 56 -22.57 -16.77 -0.91
N GLU A 57 -23.37 -17.14 0.08
CA GLU A 57 -24.58 -17.89 -0.19
C GLU A 57 -25.52 -16.93 -0.93
N GLY A 58 -25.76 -17.14 -2.22
CA GLY A 58 -26.43 -16.23 -3.16
C GLY A 58 -27.88 -15.79 -2.84
N SER A 59 -28.27 -15.84 -1.56
CA SER A 59 -29.46 -15.21 -1.00
C SER A 59 -29.25 -13.71 -0.81
N GLU A 60 -30.34 -12.94 -0.81
CA GLU A 60 -30.33 -11.48 -0.58
C GLU A 60 -29.96 -11.08 0.87
N LEU A 61 -29.64 -12.06 1.72
CA LEU A 61 -29.46 -11.98 3.16
C LEU A 61 -27.99 -12.22 3.54
N GLY A 62 -27.13 -11.20 3.37
CA GLY A 62 -25.77 -11.14 3.94
C GLY A 62 -24.78 -12.24 3.53
N ASP A 63 -23.49 -12.02 3.79
CA ASP A 63 -22.48 -13.07 3.60
C ASP A 63 -22.38 -13.91 4.88
N THR A 64 -22.18 -15.22 4.74
CA THR A 64 -22.08 -16.14 5.88
C THR A 64 -20.61 -16.38 6.25
N LEU A 65 -20.28 -16.26 7.53
CA LEU A 65 -19.00 -16.64 8.13
C LEU A 65 -19.16 -18.05 8.72
N SER A 66 -18.43 -19.04 8.18
CA SER A 66 -18.33 -20.36 8.82
C SER A 66 -17.13 -20.41 9.77
N LEU A 67 -17.38 -20.88 10.99
CA LEU A 67 -16.38 -21.08 12.04
C LEU A 67 -16.36 -22.55 12.46
N LYS A 68 -15.19 -23.20 12.38
CA LYS A 68 -14.95 -24.52 12.96
C LYS A 68 -14.22 -24.37 14.27
N PHE A 69 -14.56 -25.15 15.31
CA PHE A 69 -13.92 -25.01 16.61
C PHE A 69 -13.94 -26.29 17.47
N ASN A 70 -13.02 -26.33 18.43
CA ASN A 70 -12.96 -27.34 19.51
C ASN A 70 -13.34 -26.70 20.85
N LEU A 71 -13.84 -27.53 21.79
CA LEU A 71 -14.16 -27.10 23.16
C LEU A 71 -13.19 -27.71 24.18
N TYR A 72 -12.62 -26.86 25.04
CA TYR A 72 -11.71 -27.29 26.11
C TYR A 72 -12.14 -26.78 27.47
N LYS A 73 -11.91 -27.57 28.51
CA LYS A 73 -12.16 -27.17 29.91
C LYS A 73 -11.04 -26.31 30.50
N ASN A 74 -9.80 -26.46 30.00
CA ASN A 74 -8.65 -25.66 30.42
C ASN A 74 -7.67 -25.51 29.23
N LYS A 75 -7.22 -24.28 28.98
CA LYS A 75 -6.33 -23.91 27.88
C LYS A 75 -4.93 -24.52 27.99
N ASP A 76 -4.43 -24.76 29.20
CA ASP A 76 -3.01 -25.10 29.43
C ASP A 76 -2.73 -26.61 29.56
N THR A 77 -3.74 -27.43 29.89
CA THR A 77 -3.50 -28.85 30.18
C THR A 77 -3.71 -29.79 29.00
N HIS A 78 -4.28 -29.33 27.88
CA HIS A 78 -4.72 -30.17 26.73
C HIS A 78 -5.41 -31.48 27.16
N GLN A 79 -5.97 -31.52 28.37
CA GLN A 79 -6.78 -32.63 28.84
C GLN A 79 -8.14 -32.44 28.17
N GLU A 80 -8.27 -33.08 27.01
CA GLU A 80 -9.53 -33.29 26.31
C GLU A 80 -10.53 -33.93 27.28
N VAL A 81 -11.36 -33.12 27.95
CA VAL A 81 -12.52 -33.64 28.67
C VAL A 81 -13.62 -33.86 27.64
N ARG A 82 -13.48 -34.96 26.89
CA ARG A 82 -14.35 -35.41 25.78
C ARG A 82 -15.80 -35.69 26.16
N SER A 83 -16.19 -35.54 27.42
CA SER A 83 -17.54 -35.87 27.89
C SER A 83 -18.54 -34.72 27.77
N LEU A 84 -18.09 -33.54 27.33
CA LEU A 84 -18.89 -32.31 27.39
C LEU A 84 -19.19 -31.83 25.97
N PHE A 85 -20.33 -32.27 25.45
CA PHE A 85 -20.81 -31.84 24.14
C PHE A 85 -22.06 -30.96 24.28
N ILE A 86 -22.11 -29.90 23.48
CA ILE A 86 -23.30 -29.09 23.25
C ILE A 86 -24.15 -29.87 22.23
N SER A 87 -25.35 -30.31 22.63
CA SER A 87 -26.25 -30.99 21.70
C SER A 87 -26.89 -30.01 20.72
N GLN A 88 -27.18 -30.47 19.49
CA GLN A 88 -27.85 -29.64 18.48
C GLN A 88 -29.27 -29.18 18.90
N SER A 89 -29.85 -29.83 19.91
CA SER A 89 -31.15 -29.54 20.49
C SER A 89 -31.11 -28.54 21.66
N GLU A 90 -29.94 -28.10 22.10
CA GLU A 90 -29.82 -27.12 23.18
C GLU A 90 -30.15 -25.71 22.69
N ASP A 91 -30.88 -24.96 23.53
CA ASP A 91 -31.10 -23.53 23.33
C ASP A 91 -29.79 -22.77 23.55
N ILE A 92 -29.01 -22.64 22.48
CA ILE A 92 -27.70 -21.98 22.51
C ILE A 92 -27.86 -20.50 22.17
N GLN A 93 -27.33 -19.65 23.03
CA GLN A 93 -27.14 -18.23 22.80
C GLN A 93 -25.68 -17.98 22.43
N VAL A 94 -25.45 -17.50 21.21
CA VAL A 94 -24.11 -17.14 20.74
C VAL A 94 -24.04 -15.63 20.61
N LEU A 95 -23.11 -15.03 21.36
CA LEU A 95 -22.74 -13.63 21.25
C LEU A 95 -21.42 -13.56 20.49
N ALA A 96 -21.44 -12.97 19.30
CA ALA A 96 -20.22 -12.66 18.58
C ALA A 96 -19.93 -11.16 18.70
N SER A 97 -18.68 -10.82 18.94
CA SER A 97 -18.18 -9.44 18.89
C SER A 97 -16.98 -9.37 17.97
N GLU A 98 -16.80 -8.23 17.32
CA GLU A 98 -15.68 -8.01 16.41
C GLU A 98 -15.05 -6.65 16.66
N THR A 99 -13.74 -6.64 16.91
CA THR A 99 -12.99 -5.42 17.21
C THR A 99 -11.89 -5.15 16.19
N ILE A 100 -11.59 -3.87 15.97
CA ILE A 100 -10.37 -3.40 15.29
C ILE A 100 -9.56 -2.63 16.34
N GLY A 101 -8.48 -3.25 16.84
CA GLY A 101 -7.84 -2.78 18.07
C GLY A 101 -8.86 -2.77 19.21
N ASP A 102 -9.09 -1.60 19.81
CA ASP A 102 -10.03 -1.42 20.93
C ASP A 102 -11.44 -0.98 20.50
N ASN A 103 -11.66 -0.72 19.20
CA ASN A 103 -12.94 -0.22 18.71
C ASN A 103 -13.86 -1.38 18.29
N GLU A 104 -15.04 -1.48 18.89
CA GLU A 104 -16.09 -2.41 18.47
C GLU A 104 -16.66 -2.02 17.11
N THR A 105 -16.83 -3.03 16.25
CA THR A 105 -17.46 -2.90 14.95
C THR A 105 -18.81 -3.60 14.94
N GLN A 106 -19.60 -3.45 13.87
CA GLN A 106 -20.88 -4.15 13.76
C GLN A 106 -20.66 -5.67 13.82
N PRO A 107 -21.16 -6.35 14.86
CA PRO A 107 -20.90 -7.76 15.09
C PRO A 107 -21.67 -8.61 14.08
N PRO A 108 -21.11 -9.75 13.65
CA PRO A 108 -21.89 -10.76 12.94
C PRO A 108 -22.91 -11.39 13.89
N ALA A 109 -24.07 -11.78 13.37
CA ALA A 109 -25.14 -12.39 14.16
C ALA A 109 -25.15 -13.90 13.99
N TYR A 110 -25.27 -14.68 15.06
CA TYR A 110 -25.39 -16.13 14.94
C TYR A 110 -26.66 -16.53 14.18
N ILE A 111 -26.54 -17.50 13.27
CA ILE A 111 -27.68 -18.09 12.57
C ILE A 111 -28.24 -19.20 13.46
N PRO A 112 -29.45 -19.06 14.03
CA PRO A 112 -30.03 -20.08 14.91
C PRO A 112 -30.13 -21.43 14.22
N GLY A 113 -29.73 -22.49 14.92
CA GLY A 113 -29.72 -23.87 14.39
C GLY A 113 -28.57 -24.17 13.43
N SER A 114 -27.64 -23.24 13.18
CA SER A 114 -26.47 -23.50 12.33
C SER A 114 -25.35 -24.28 13.02
N LEU A 115 -25.38 -24.42 14.36
CA LEU A 115 -24.41 -25.23 15.08
C LEU A 115 -24.52 -26.71 14.68
N LYS A 116 -23.46 -27.22 14.08
CA LYS A 116 -23.32 -28.60 13.64
C LYS A 116 -22.21 -29.27 14.42
N LYS A 117 -22.54 -30.40 15.07
CA LYS A 117 -21.53 -31.28 15.66
C LYS A 117 -20.86 -32.07 14.53
N LEU A 118 -19.52 -32.07 14.52
CA LEU A 118 -18.73 -32.73 13.49
C LEU A 118 -18.10 -34.05 13.99
N LYS A 119 -17.67 -34.13 15.26
CA LYS A 119 -17.18 -35.39 15.88
C LYS A 119 -18.33 -36.35 16.24
N ARG A 120 -18.15 -37.66 16.02
CA ARG A 120 -19.14 -38.70 16.35
C ARG A 120 -19.16 -39.03 17.84
N GLY A 121 -20.35 -39.34 18.35
CA GLY A 121 -20.52 -40.36 19.39
C GLY A 121 -21.16 -41.58 18.73
N SER A 122 -20.40 -42.65 18.55
CA SER A 122 -20.79 -44.06 18.28
C SER A 122 -21.93 -44.42 17.28
N SER A 123 -22.55 -43.54 16.48
CA SER A 123 -23.78 -43.95 15.74
C SER A 123 -24.16 -43.29 14.39
N SER A 124 -23.26 -42.65 13.63
CA SER A 124 -23.63 -42.13 12.29
C SER A 124 -22.53 -42.28 11.25
N GLU A 125 -22.81 -42.85 10.07
CA GLU A 125 -21.86 -43.29 9.03
C GLU A 125 -21.04 -42.21 8.28
N LYS A 126 -21.04 -40.91 8.66
CA LYS A 126 -20.30 -39.86 7.92
C LYS A 126 -19.46 -38.85 8.76
N ALA A 127 -18.34 -39.28 9.35
CA ALA A 127 -17.30 -38.37 9.85
C ALA A 127 -16.28 -38.24 8.74
N GLU A 128 -16.05 -37.03 8.25
CA GLU A 128 -15.09 -36.76 7.19
C GLU A 128 -14.03 -35.81 7.75
N ILE A 129 -12.77 -36.19 7.59
CA ILE A 129 -11.65 -35.34 7.97
C ILE A 129 -11.73 -34.07 7.11
N PRO A 130 -11.59 -32.86 7.67
CA PRO A 130 -11.63 -31.64 6.88
C PRO A 130 -10.55 -31.61 5.79
N SER A 131 -10.90 -31.05 4.63
CA SER A 131 -10.00 -30.94 3.47
C SER A 131 -8.81 -30.02 3.73
N ASP A 132 -8.82 -29.24 4.80
CA ASP A 132 -7.72 -28.37 5.23
C ASP A 132 -6.67 -29.09 6.09
N ILE A 133 -6.82 -30.38 6.42
CA ILE A 133 -5.85 -31.16 7.20
C ILE A 133 -4.87 -31.93 6.32
N THR A 134 -3.57 -31.95 6.65
CA THR A 134 -2.56 -32.76 5.96
C THR A 134 -2.08 -33.88 6.87
N ILE A 135 -2.07 -35.11 6.37
CA ILE A 135 -1.68 -36.31 7.10
C ILE A 135 -0.55 -37.02 6.36
N SER A 136 0.59 -37.18 7.02
CA SER A 136 1.66 -38.07 6.57
C SER A 136 1.62 -39.33 7.44
N LEU A 137 1.31 -40.47 6.83
CA LEU A 137 1.30 -41.78 7.45
C LEU A 137 2.63 -42.48 7.14
N LEU A 138 3.41 -42.75 8.18
CA LEU A 138 4.68 -43.45 8.14
C LEU A 138 4.48 -44.86 8.72
N VAL A 139 4.65 -45.89 7.90
CA VAL A 139 4.41 -47.29 8.26
C VAL A 139 5.72 -48.07 8.27
N ASP A 140 5.96 -48.76 9.37
CA ASP A 140 7.10 -49.66 9.52
C ASP A 140 6.91 -50.93 8.67
N ARG A 141 8.00 -51.37 8.03
CA ARG A 141 8.06 -52.56 7.18
C ARG A 141 9.21 -53.48 7.58
N SER A 142 9.64 -53.39 8.83
CA SER A 142 10.65 -54.23 9.45
C SER A 142 10.31 -55.73 9.36
N GLY A 143 11.34 -56.56 9.54
CA GLY A 143 11.20 -58.01 9.55
C GLY A 143 10.40 -58.58 10.72
N SER A 144 10.07 -57.76 11.72
CA SER A 144 9.27 -58.12 12.87
C SER A 144 7.76 -58.06 12.62
N ILE A 145 7.31 -57.43 11.53
CA ILE A 145 5.90 -57.42 11.11
C ILE A 145 5.66 -58.55 10.09
N ASN A 146 4.85 -59.54 10.48
CA ASN A 146 4.56 -60.68 9.61
C ASN A 146 3.50 -60.35 8.52
N GLU A 147 3.36 -61.22 7.52
CA GLU A 147 2.40 -61.00 6.42
C GLU A 147 0.93 -60.89 6.89
N ILE A 148 0.57 -61.54 7.99
CA ILE A 148 -0.80 -61.51 8.53
C ILE A 148 -1.08 -60.14 9.16
N GLU A 149 -0.13 -59.63 9.94
CA GLU A 149 -0.16 -58.29 10.53
C GLU A 149 -0.16 -57.21 9.45
N MET A 150 0.67 -57.36 8.42
CA MET A 150 0.70 -56.41 7.30
C MET A 150 -0.64 -56.36 6.55
N LYS A 151 -1.36 -57.49 6.44
CA LYS A 151 -2.74 -57.50 5.90
C LYS A 151 -3.71 -56.73 6.79
N LYS A 152 -3.57 -56.80 8.12
CA LYS A 152 -4.39 -56.02 9.06
C LYS A 152 -4.08 -54.52 8.96
N ILE A 153 -2.80 -54.15 8.83
CA ILE A 153 -2.36 -52.77 8.58
C ILE A 153 -2.98 -52.26 7.28
N ARG A 154 -2.91 -53.03 6.19
CA ARG A 154 -3.54 -52.69 4.92
C ARG A 154 -5.04 -52.42 5.08
N ALA A 155 -5.78 -53.33 5.71
CA ALA A 155 -7.22 -53.15 5.91
C ALA A 155 -7.56 -51.91 6.74
N ALA A 156 -6.74 -51.59 7.76
CA ALA A 156 -6.92 -50.40 8.59
C ALA A 156 -6.66 -49.10 7.82
N VAL A 157 -5.58 -49.05 7.02
CA VAL A 157 -5.28 -47.88 6.18
C VAL A 157 -6.32 -47.70 5.08
N GLU A 158 -6.82 -48.78 4.48
CA GLU A 158 -7.92 -48.73 3.50
C GLU A 158 -9.18 -48.08 4.09
N ALA A 159 -9.57 -48.49 5.29
CA ALA A 159 -10.70 -47.92 6.00
C ALA A 159 -10.49 -46.43 6.32
N PHE A 160 -9.25 -46.04 6.62
CA PHE A 160 -8.89 -44.64 6.87
C PHE A 160 -8.99 -43.77 5.61
N VAL A 161 -8.49 -44.26 4.46
CA VAL A 161 -8.58 -43.58 3.15
C VAL A 161 -10.02 -43.22 2.79
N GLN A 162 -11.00 -44.06 3.16
CA GLN A 162 -12.40 -43.79 2.89
C GLN A 162 -12.95 -42.54 3.60
N HIS A 163 -12.35 -42.12 4.71
CA HIS A 163 -12.78 -40.99 5.55
C HIS A 163 -11.94 -39.72 5.34
N VAL A 164 -10.88 -39.80 4.52
CA VAL A 164 -9.97 -38.68 4.26
C VAL A 164 -10.24 -38.11 2.86
N PRO A 165 -10.41 -36.79 2.70
CA PRO A 165 -10.58 -36.18 1.38
C PRO A 165 -9.34 -36.37 0.50
N GLU A 166 -9.55 -36.41 -0.81
CA GLU A 166 -8.47 -36.60 -1.77
C GLU A 166 -7.39 -35.52 -1.63
N GLY A 167 -6.13 -35.95 -1.74
CA GLY A 167 -4.96 -35.07 -1.61
C GLY A 167 -4.59 -34.67 -0.18
N CYS A 168 -5.25 -35.22 0.86
CA CYS A 168 -4.94 -34.92 2.26
C CYS A 168 -4.03 -35.97 2.93
N LEU A 169 -4.01 -37.20 2.41
CA LEU A 169 -3.27 -38.33 2.98
C LEU A 169 -2.05 -38.68 2.12
N TYR A 170 -0.90 -38.83 2.75
CA TYR A 170 0.34 -39.27 2.14
C TYR A 170 0.83 -40.51 2.87
N LEU A 171 1.22 -41.54 2.13
CA LEU A 171 1.77 -42.77 2.67
C LEU A 171 3.27 -42.82 2.41
N SER A 172 4.02 -43.19 3.43
CA SER A 172 5.43 -43.52 3.34
C SER A 172 5.74 -44.74 4.21
N TRP A 173 6.84 -45.40 3.91
CA TRP A 173 7.31 -46.54 4.67
C TRP A 173 8.78 -46.43 5.03
N PHE A 174 9.17 -47.20 6.03
CA PHE A 174 10.55 -47.31 6.44
C PHE A 174 10.92 -48.72 6.90
N HIS A 175 12.19 -49.06 6.73
CA HIS A 175 12.90 -50.17 7.37
C HIS A 175 14.34 -49.70 7.55
N ASP A 176 15.32 -50.32 6.89
CA ASP A 176 16.65 -49.75 6.76
C ASP A 176 16.66 -48.48 5.88
N ASP A 177 15.81 -48.40 4.85
CA ASP A 177 15.63 -47.30 3.91
C ASP A 177 14.32 -46.56 4.19
N ILE A 178 14.26 -45.28 3.82
CA ILE A 178 13.08 -44.42 3.97
C ILE A 178 12.51 -44.12 2.58
N SER A 179 11.23 -44.44 2.36
CA SER A 179 10.59 -44.22 1.06
C SER A 179 10.21 -42.76 0.85
N SER A 180 9.90 -42.37 -0.39
CA SER A 180 9.18 -41.13 -0.69
C SER A 180 7.75 -41.15 -0.12
N SER A 181 7.21 -39.98 0.20
CA SER A 181 5.78 -39.84 0.56
C SER A 181 4.91 -39.81 -0.70
N ILE A 182 3.99 -40.75 -0.82
CA ILE A 182 3.12 -40.93 -2.00
C ILE A 182 1.72 -40.45 -1.64
N PRO A 183 1.07 -39.57 -2.44
CA PRO A 183 -0.31 -39.17 -2.18
C PRO A 183 -1.21 -40.40 -2.32
N LEU A 184 -2.03 -40.67 -1.30
CA LEU A 184 -2.92 -41.82 -1.27
C LEU A 184 -4.33 -41.40 -1.66
N THR A 185 -4.88 -42.05 -2.67
CA THR A 185 -6.25 -41.87 -3.18
C THR A 185 -7.00 -43.20 -3.14
N LYS A 186 -8.31 -43.16 -3.35
CA LYS A 186 -9.15 -44.36 -3.43
C LYS A 186 -8.72 -45.29 -4.59
N ASP A 187 -8.15 -44.71 -5.64
CA ASP A 187 -7.78 -45.44 -6.85
C ASP A 187 -6.36 -46.04 -6.80
N ASN A 188 -5.42 -45.39 -6.09
CA ASN A 188 -4.01 -45.83 -6.07
C ASN A 188 -3.62 -46.63 -4.82
N PHE A 189 -4.56 -46.83 -3.87
CA PHE A 189 -4.32 -47.53 -2.62
C PHE A 189 -3.78 -48.97 -2.82
N ASN A 190 -4.32 -49.69 -3.80
CA ASN A 190 -3.93 -51.08 -4.07
C ASN A 190 -2.48 -51.20 -4.60
N ASP A 191 -1.99 -50.17 -5.28
CA ASP A 191 -0.64 -50.15 -5.87
C ASP A 191 0.42 -49.61 -4.91
N ALA A 192 0.00 -48.81 -3.91
CA ALA A 192 0.89 -48.12 -2.98
C ALA A 192 1.43 -49.01 -1.83
N LEU A 193 0.85 -50.20 -1.60
CA LEU A 193 1.23 -51.11 -0.51
C LEU A 193 1.86 -52.40 -1.06
N LEU A 194 3.18 -52.51 -0.90
CA LEU A 194 4.01 -53.65 -1.32
C LEU A 194 4.38 -54.58 -0.13
N GLN A 195 4.97 -55.75 -0.40
CA GLN A 195 5.26 -56.86 0.53
C GLN A 195 6.19 -56.51 1.73
N THR A 196 6.20 -57.35 2.78
CA THR A 196 7.07 -57.24 3.96
C THR A 196 8.56 -57.34 3.60
N SER A 197 9.43 -56.76 4.44
CA SER A 197 10.89 -56.78 4.25
C SER A 197 11.59 -57.43 5.44
N ASN A 198 12.61 -58.25 5.23
CA ASN A 198 13.38 -58.89 6.31
C ASN A 198 14.50 -57.98 6.87
N LYS A 199 14.24 -56.67 6.97
CA LYS A 199 15.26 -55.66 7.25
C LYS A 199 15.06 -55.03 8.64
N ASN A 200 16.14 -54.46 9.19
CA ASN A 200 16.16 -53.73 10.46
C ASN A 200 15.45 -52.36 10.34
N THR A 201 15.19 -51.70 11.45
CA THR A 201 14.35 -50.48 11.53
C THR A 201 15.19 -49.23 11.85
N ALA A 202 15.05 -48.16 11.06
CA ALA A 202 15.67 -46.86 11.33
C ALA A 202 14.62 -45.80 11.74
N LEU A 203 13.99 -46.00 12.90
CA LEU A 203 12.85 -45.22 13.40
C LEU A 203 13.16 -43.73 13.52
N TYR A 204 14.26 -43.34 14.19
CA TYR A 204 14.52 -41.93 14.45
C TYR A 204 14.84 -41.16 13.17
N ASN A 205 15.59 -41.78 12.27
CA ASN A 205 15.84 -41.24 10.94
C ASN A 205 14.55 -41.12 10.13
N ALA A 206 13.67 -42.12 10.15
CA ALA A 206 12.41 -42.09 9.43
C ALA A 206 11.48 -40.96 9.92
N VAL A 207 11.28 -40.85 11.24
CA VAL A 207 10.45 -39.78 11.82
C VAL A 207 11.05 -38.41 11.52
N TYR A 208 12.37 -38.26 11.65
CA TYR A 208 13.06 -37.00 11.34
C TYR A 208 12.89 -36.60 9.87
N THR A 209 13.17 -37.51 8.94
CA THR A 209 13.08 -37.29 7.50
C THR A 209 11.64 -36.93 7.10
N LYS A 210 10.63 -37.58 7.68
CA LYS A 210 9.22 -37.26 7.38
C LYS A 210 8.72 -35.98 8.03
N LEU A 211 9.24 -35.63 9.21
CA LEU A 211 8.92 -34.36 9.86
C LEU A 211 9.35 -33.16 9.01
N ILE A 212 10.55 -33.20 8.46
CA ILE A 212 11.09 -32.10 7.64
C ILE A 212 10.53 -32.04 6.22
N GLU A 213 9.78 -33.06 5.76
CA GLU A 213 9.04 -33.00 4.50
C GLU A 213 7.93 -31.96 4.53
N PHE A 214 7.37 -31.65 5.71
CA PHE A 214 6.36 -30.61 5.90
C PHE A 214 6.87 -29.18 5.66
N GLU A 215 8.18 -28.98 5.59
CA GLU A 215 8.79 -27.67 5.35
C GLU A 215 9.61 -27.69 4.05
N SER A 216 9.21 -26.88 3.06
CA SER A 216 9.80 -26.90 1.71
C SER A 216 11.26 -26.45 1.67
N THR A 217 11.73 -25.71 2.67
CA THR A 217 13.07 -25.12 2.73
C THR A 217 14.08 -25.99 3.47
N SER A 218 13.65 -27.03 4.19
CA SER A 218 14.57 -27.90 4.93
C SER A 218 15.33 -28.82 3.98
N ILE A 219 16.57 -29.15 4.34
CA ILE A 219 17.37 -30.12 3.58
C ILE A 219 17.03 -31.51 4.12
N LEU A 220 16.59 -32.42 3.25
CA LEU A 220 16.40 -33.83 3.64
C LEU A 220 17.78 -34.48 3.83
N PRO A 221 18.05 -35.12 4.97
CA PRO A 221 19.28 -35.83 5.18
C PRO A 221 19.33 -37.02 4.21
N ASN A 222 20.54 -37.41 3.83
CA ASN A 222 20.81 -38.65 3.11
C ASN A 222 20.11 -38.85 1.75
N MET A 223 19.48 -37.82 1.17
CA MET A 223 18.79 -37.93 -0.14
C MET A 223 19.72 -38.42 -1.27
N GLY A 224 21.02 -38.10 -1.21
CA GLY A 224 22.01 -38.59 -2.17
C GLY A 224 22.38 -40.07 -2.00
N PHE A 225 22.07 -40.66 -0.85
CA PHE A 225 22.40 -42.04 -0.47
C PHE A 225 21.16 -42.96 -0.44
N GLU A 226 19.95 -42.40 -0.47
CA GLU A 226 18.69 -43.14 -0.47
C GLU A 226 17.96 -43.01 -1.82
N PRO A 227 18.07 -43.99 -2.74
CA PRO A 227 17.56 -43.86 -4.11
C PRO A 227 16.03 -43.82 -4.20
N GLU A 228 15.32 -44.35 -3.21
CA GLU A 228 13.85 -44.32 -3.14
C GLU A 228 13.30 -43.07 -2.44
N LEU A 229 14.19 -42.23 -1.87
CA LEU A 229 13.81 -41.02 -1.16
C LEU A 229 13.81 -39.80 -2.09
N SER A 230 12.63 -39.24 -2.29
CA SER A 230 12.41 -37.99 -2.99
C SER A 230 11.42 -37.15 -2.22
N ARG A 231 11.68 -35.84 -2.14
CA ARG A 231 10.79 -34.90 -1.45
C ARG A 231 9.47 -34.80 -2.19
N ASN A 232 8.36 -35.14 -1.53
CA ASN A 232 7.05 -34.81 -2.05
C ASN A 232 6.81 -33.29 -1.89
N LYS A 233 6.81 -32.58 -3.03
CA LYS A 233 6.62 -31.13 -3.06
C LYS A 233 5.17 -30.72 -2.78
N GLU A 234 4.20 -31.60 -2.90
CA GLU A 234 2.79 -31.30 -2.64
C GLU A 234 2.49 -31.27 -1.14
N LEU A 235 3.12 -32.15 -0.36
CA LEU A 235 2.97 -32.23 1.09
C LEU A 235 3.35 -30.91 1.78
N SER A 236 4.48 -30.31 1.41
CA SER A 236 4.91 -28.99 1.92
C SER A 236 4.14 -27.80 1.30
N LYS A 237 3.57 -27.95 0.10
CA LYS A 237 2.82 -26.88 -0.59
C LYS A 237 1.38 -26.73 -0.11
N ARG A 238 0.80 -27.77 0.50
CA ARG A 238 -0.59 -27.71 0.99
C ARG A 238 -0.84 -26.61 2.01
N GLY A 239 0.20 -26.18 2.74
CA GLY A 239 0.11 -25.04 3.65
C GLY A 239 -0.94 -25.20 4.76
N SER A 240 -1.35 -26.44 5.05
CA SER A 240 -2.30 -26.73 6.12
C SER A 240 -1.77 -26.21 7.45
N ILE A 241 -2.66 -25.57 8.22
CA ILE A 241 -2.41 -25.13 9.60
C ILE A 241 -2.34 -26.36 10.53
N ASN A 242 -2.99 -27.46 10.14
CA ASN A 242 -3.09 -28.70 10.91
C ASN A 242 -2.38 -29.84 10.17
N ASN A 243 -1.11 -30.04 10.52
CA ASN A 243 -0.32 -31.14 9.96
C ASN A 243 -0.14 -32.24 11.00
N TYR A 244 -0.34 -33.48 10.57
CA TYR A 244 -0.19 -34.65 11.41
C TYR A 244 0.77 -35.66 10.79
N LEU A 245 1.75 -36.10 11.58
CA LEU A 245 2.59 -37.24 11.26
C LEU A 245 2.11 -38.43 12.10
N ILE A 246 1.55 -39.44 11.45
CA ILE A 246 1.12 -40.68 12.09
C ILE A 246 2.22 -41.71 11.85
N VAL A 247 2.83 -42.21 12.93
CA VAL A 247 3.91 -43.20 12.88
C VAL A 247 3.36 -44.51 13.40
N LEU A 248 3.32 -45.55 12.55
CA LEU A 248 2.95 -46.91 12.92
C LEU A 248 4.20 -47.77 12.91
N THR A 249 4.60 -48.27 14.07
CA THR A 249 5.88 -48.98 14.23
C THR A 249 5.83 -49.97 15.38
N ASP A 250 6.54 -51.08 15.26
CA ASP A 250 6.89 -51.97 16.36
C ASP A 250 8.19 -51.52 17.07
N GLY A 251 8.60 -50.28 16.82
CA GLY A 251 9.20 -49.34 17.76
C GLY A 251 10.56 -49.68 18.34
N VAL A 252 11.42 -50.39 17.62
CA VAL A 252 12.85 -50.47 17.97
C VAL A 252 13.68 -49.72 16.94
N ASP A 253 14.53 -48.79 17.39
CA ASP A 253 15.53 -48.14 16.52
C ASP A 253 16.79 -49.04 16.46
N ASP A 254 16.94 -49.77 15.36
CA ASP A 254 17.99 -50.77 15.12
C ASP A 254 19.11 -50.22 14.23
N VAL A 255 19.33 -48.91 14.28
CA VAL A 255 20.27 -48.19 13.41
C VAL A 255 21.70 -48.75 13.53
N ASP A 256 22.11 -49.17 14.73
CA ASP A 256 23.43 -49.77 14.98
C ASP A 256 23.64 -51.12 14.26
N LYS A 257 22.56 -51.78 13.83
CA LYS A 257 22.59 -53.05 13.07
C LYS A 257 22.56 -52.83 11.56
N ILE A 258 22.51 -51.58 11.09
CA ILE A 258 22.38 -51.23 9.67
C ILE A 258 23.71 -50.63 9.18
N SER A 259 24.38 -51.33 8.26
CA SER A 259 25.75 -50.99 7.83
C SER A 259 25.92 -49.59 7.24
N LYS A 260 24.89 -49.01 6.60
CA LYS A 260 24.98 -47.66 5.99
C LYS A 260 25.06 -46.54 7.03
N TYR A 261 24.57 -46.76 8.25
CA TYR A 261 24.63 -45.77 9.33
C TYR A 261 25.99 -45.74 10.05
N SER A 262 26.86 -46.70 9.76
CA SER A 262 28.25 -46.70 10.21
C SER A 262 29.14 -45.81 9.32
N ASP A 263 28.64 -45.32 8.19
CA ASP A 263 29.36 -44.44 7.27
C ASP A 263 29.38 -42.99 7.81
N PRO A 264 30.55 -42.34 8.00
CA PRO A 264 30.64 -40.96 8.43
C PRO A 264 29.94 -39.94 7.52
N GLU A 265 29.75 -40.28 6.23
CA GLU A 265 29.04 -39.43 5.27
C GLU A 265 27.51 -39.58 5.37
N PHE A 266 27.02 -40.65 6.00
CA PHE A 266 25.59 -40.90 6.21
C PHE A 266 25.15 -40.35 7.58
N GLU A 267 24.22 -39.41 7.57
CA GLU A 267 23.77 -38.72 8.77
C GLU A 267 22.84 -39.61 9.62
N GLN A 268 23.36 -40.12 10.73
CA GLN A 268 22.57 -40.79 11.77
C GLN A 268 21.85 -39.78 12.66
N ILE A 269 20.55 -39.96 12.88
CA ILE A 269 19.74 -39.10 13.73
C ILE A 269 19.53 -39.77 15.09
N SER A 270 20.04 -39.13 16.14
CA SER A 270 19.83 -39.58 17.51
C SER A 270 18.51 -39.05 18.10
N LEU A 271 17.97 -39.74 19.11
CA LEU A 271 16.76 -39.31 19.82
C LEU A 271 16.83 -37.84 20.32
N PRO A 272 17.93 -37.35 20.96
CA PRO A 272 18.01 -35.95 21.39
C PRO A 272 17.89 -34.94 20.24
N LYS A 273 18.47 -35.26 19.07
CA LYS A 273 18.38 -34.42 17.87
C LYS A 273 16.96 -34.40 17.33
N LEU A 274 16.31 -35.56 17.24
CA LEU A 274 14.91 -35.68 16.85
C LEU A 274 13.99 -34.87 17.79
N LEU A 275 14.13 -35.02 19.11
CA LEU A 275 13.32 -34.29 20.09
C LEU A 275 13.50 -32.77 19.99
N THR A 276 14.72 -32.30 19.75
CA THR A 276 15.00 -30.87 19.55
C THR A 276 14.29 -30.34 18.30
N THR A 277 14.35 -31.07 17.19
CA THR A 277 13.65 -30.69 15.96
C THR A 277 12.14 -30.74 16.15
N LEU A 278 11.59 -31.79 16.79
CA LEU A 278 10.16 -31.87 17.10
C LEU A 278 9.67 -30.68 17.93
N ASN A 279 10.45 -30.24 18.92
CA ASN A 279 10.09 -29.08 19.72
C ASN A 279 10.06 -27.78 18.88
N ASN A 280 10.96 -27.63 17.91
CA ASN A 280 10.93 -26.52 16.95
C ASN A 280 9.73 -26.58 16.01
N PHE A 281 9.23 -27.79 15.72
CA PHE A 281 8.07 -28.06 14.86
C PHE A 281 6.74 -28.17 15.63
N LYS A 282 6.73 -27.98 16.96
CA LYS A 282 5.57 -28.17 17.83
C LYS A 282 4.32 -27.38 17.43
N SER A 283 4.50 -26.18 16.87
CA SER A 283 3.40 -25.34 16.37
C SER A 283 2.97 -25.67 14.94
N LYS A 284 3.74 -26.51 14.23
CA LYS A 284 3.55 -26.82 12.81
C LYS A 284 3.03 -28.24 12.56
N VAL A 285 3.57 -29.24 13.26
CA VAL A 285 3.26 -30.66 13.05
C VAL A 285 3.06 -31.36 14.40
N LYS A 286 1.91 -32.02 14.56
CA LYS A 286 1.63 -32.88 15.72
C LYS A 286 1.90 -34.33 15.34
N VAL A 287 2.58 -35.08 16.21
CA VAL A 287 2.88 -36.50 15.97
C VAL A 287 1.87 -37.38 16.71
N TYR A 288 1.37 -38.41 16.02
CA TYR A 288 0.68 -39.55 16.59
C TYR A 288 1.57 -40.77 16.45
N ALA A 289 1.92 -41.42 17.56
CA ALA A 289 2.74 -42.64 17.54
C ALA A 289 1.88 -43.84 17.91
N LEU A 290 1.82 -44.82 17.01
CA LEU A 290 1.08 -46.06 17.13
C LEU A 290 2.09 -47.19 17.32
N GLY A 291 2.26 -47.62 18.57
CA GLY A 291 3.11 -48.76 18.90
C GLY A 291 2.40 -50.06 18.55
N PHE A 292 2.87 -50.76 17.52
CA PHE A 292 2.25 -51.95 16.97
C PHE A 292 2.75 -53.21 17.69
N GLY A 293 1.84 -53.95 18.33
CA GLY A 293 2.16 -55.16 19.08
C GLY A 293 1.08 -55.54 20.08
N GLU A 294 1.15 -56.76 20.62
CA GLU A 294 0.21 -57.24 21.65
C GLU A 294 0.37 -56.49 22.98
N ASP A 295 1.62 -56.23 23.37
CA ASP A 295 2.00 -55.57 24.63
C ASP A 295 3.12 -54.54 24.41
N SER A 296 3.23 -53.57 25.32
CA SER A 296 4.25 -52.51 25.30
C SER A 296 5.70 -53.00 25.44
N ASN A 297 5.92 -54.27 25.80
CA ASN A 297 7.24 -54.87 25.88
C ASN A 297 7.85 -55.20 24.50
N ALA A 298 7.03 -55.17 23.44
CA ALA A 298 7.48 -55.47 22.09
C ALA A 298 8.28 -54.33 21.45
N PHE A 299 8.29 -53.14 22.05
CA PHE A 299 8.82 -51.92 21.44
C PHE A 299 9.20 -50.83 22.47
N ASP A 300 9.95 -49.80 22.06
CA ASP A 300 10.35 -48.67 22.92
C ASP A 300 9.20 -47.66 23.11
N GLU A 301 8.25 -48.03 23.98
CA GLU A 301 7.10 -47.18 24.32
C GLU A 301 7.52 -45.82 24.90
N GLU A 302 8.62 -45.76 25.67
CA GLU A 302 9.08 -44.52 26.28
C GLU A 302 9.57 -43.53 25.21
N ALA A 303 10.33 -44.00 24.22
CA ALA A 303 10.76 -43.18 23.10
C ALA A 303 9.57 -42.63 22.30
N LEU A 304 8.57 -43.46 21.99
CA LEU A 304 7.36 -43.05 21.26
C LEU A 304 6.55 -41.99 22.04
N LYS A 305 6.41 -42.15 23.36
CA LYS A 305 5.76 -41.15 24.23
C LYS A 305 6.53 -39.83 24.24
N ARG A 306 7.87 -39.88 24.31
CA ARG A 306 8.73 -38.69 24.28
C ARG A 306 8.65 -37.94 22.95
N ILE A 307 8.58 -38.66 21.83
CA ILE A 307 8.35 -38.08 20.49
C ILE A 307 7.02 -37.32 20.45
N CYS A 308 5.94 -37.95 20.92
CA CYS A 308 4.61 -37.32 21.00
C CYS A 308 4.63 -36.06 21.87
N MET A 309 5.25 -36.13 23.06
CA MET A 309 5.39 -35.00 23.97
C MET A 309 6.18 -33.83 23.36
N ALA A 310 7.31 -34.10 22.70
CA ALA A 310 8.13 -33.08 22.04
C ALA A 310 7.41 -32.41 20.87
N SER A 311 6.54 -33.13 20.16
CA SER A 311 5.68 -32.57 19.11
C SER A 311 4.53 -31.68 19.63
N GLY A 312 4.37 -31.58 20.95
CA GLY A 312 3.23 -30.90 21.58
C GLY A 312 1.92 -31.68 21.59
N ASN A 313 1.98 -32.99 21.35
CA ASN A 313 0.84 -33.89 21.41
C ASN A 313 1.05 -34.99 22.47
N PRO A 314 1.08 -34.65 23.77
CA PRO A 314 1.41 -35.63 24.83
C PRO A 314 0.44 -36.81 24.91
N ASN A 315 -0.80 -36.65 24.41
CA ASN A 315 -1.82 -37.70 24.34
C ASN A 315 -1.90 -38.38 22.95
N GLY A 316 -0.85 -38.21 22.13
CA GLY A 316 -0.76 -38.72 20.77
C GLY A 316 -0.31 -40.18 20.65
N TYR A 317 0.10 -40.80 21.75
CA TYR A 317 0.55 -42.18 21.75
C TYR A 317 -0.63 -43.16 21.90
N PHE A 318 -0.64 -44.22 21.10
CA PHE A 318 -1.59 -45.32 21.19
C PHE A 318 -0.89 -46.67 21.07
N LEU A 319 -1.31 -47.63 21.90
CA LEU A 319 -1.00 -49.04 21.69
C LEU A 319 -1.94 -49.56 20.59
N ALA A 320 -1.36 -50.00 19.48
CA ALA A 320 -2.05 -50.46 18.30
C ALA A 320 -1.99 -52.00 18.23
N LYS A 321 -2.90 -52.65 18.95
CA LYS A 321 -3.02 -54.12 18.90
C LYS A 321 -3.46 -54.57 17.51
N PRO A 322 -2.93 -55.69 16.98
CA PRO A 322 -3.27 -56.17 15.64
C PRO A 322 -4.78 -56.28 15.40
N ASP A 323 -5.53 -56.79 16.38
CA ASP A 323 -6.98 -57.00 16.26
C ASP A 323 -7.81 -55.70 16.42
N GLU A 324 -7.27 -54.69 17.10
CA GLU A 324 -7.94 -53.40 17.31
C GLU A 324 -7.54 -52.32 16.28
N LEU A 325 -6.55 -52.61 15.43
CA LEU A 325 -5.96 -51.66 14.50
C LEU A 325 -6.99 -51.07 13.53
N PHE A 326 -7.92 -51.90 13.06
CA PHE A 326 -8.99 -51.47 12.17
C PHE A 326 -9.88 -50.41 12.82
N GLU A 327 -10.32 -50.65 14.07
CA GLU A 327 -11.13 -49.69 14.84
C GLU A 327 -10.34 -48.44 15.23
N LEU A 328 -9.04 -48.58 15.52
CA LEU A 328 -8.15 -47.47 15.82
C LEU A 328 -8.05 -46.47 14.67
N PHE A 329 -7.85 -46.96 13.43
CA PHE A 329 -7.79 -46.11 12.24
C PHE A 329 -9.16 -45.58 11.83
N LYS A 330 -10.17 -46.46 11.77
CA LYS A 330 -11.50 -46.09 11.28
C LYS A 330 -12.20 -45.09 12.21
N GLU A 331 -12.15 -45.32 13.52
CA GLU A 331 -12.94 -44.57 14.49
C GLU A 331 -12.08 -43.63 15.33
N LYS A 332 -11.10 -44.17 16.08
CA LYS A 332 -10.36 -43.37 17.07
C LYS A 332 -9.50 -42.26 16.44
N LEU A 333 -8.78 -42.54 15.35
CA LEU A 333 -7.94 -41.55 14.66
C LEU A 333 -8.76 -40.56 13.85
N THR A 334 -9.78 -41.03 13.11
CA THR A 334 -10.71 -40.15 12.38
C THR A 334 -11.39 -39.15 13.32
N ASP A 335 -11.87 -39.61 14.48
CA ASP A 335 -12.49 -38.73 15.49
C ASP A 335 -11.49 -37.76 16.13
N LYS A 336 -10.21 -38.15 16.28
CA LYS A 336 -9.15 -37.27 16.81
C LYS A 336 -8.77 -36.14 15.86
N LEU A 337 -8.93 -36.35 14.55
CA LEU A 337 -8.55 -35.41 13.50
C LEU A 337 -9.71 -34.49 13.07
N THR A 338 -10.96 -34.86 13.34
CA THR A 338 -12.13 -34.05 12.99
C THR A 338 -12.35 -32.93 14.04
N PRO A 339 -12.69 -31.68 13.69
CA PRO A 339 -13.10 -30.64 14.63
C PRO A 339 -14.35 -31.02 15.44
N ASP A 340 -14.56 -30.46 16.63
CA ASP A 340 -15.77 -30.77 17.42
C ASP A 340 -17.06 -30.21 16.79
N TYR A 341 -17.02 -28.94 16.33
CA TYR A 341 -18.20 -28.21 15.85
C TYR A 341 -17.90 -27.31 14.64
N GLU A 342 -18.97 -26.98 13.91
CA GLU A 342 -19.06 -25.90 12.93
C GLU A 342 -20.25 -25.01 13.28
N MET A 343 -20.11 -23.69 13.21
CA MET A 343 -21.22 -22.75 13.34
C MET A 343 -21.18 -21.72 12.21
N LYS A 344 -22.34 -21.15 11.86
CA LYS A 344 -22.41 -20.05 10.89
C LYS A 344 -22.87 -18.75 11.57
N LEU A 345 -22.18 -17.66 11.24
CA LEU A 345 -22.55 -16.30 11.60
C LEU A 345 -22.95 -15.54 10.33
N LEU A 346 -23.98 -14.71 10.42
CA LEU A 346 -24.44 -13.83 9.36
C LEU A 346 -23.76 -12.47 9.51
N ASN A 347 -23.02 -12.04 8.48
CA ASN A 347 -22.50 -10.67 8.47
C ASN A 347 -23.61 -9.66 8.16
N PRO A 348 -23.61 -8.50 8.84
CA PRO A 348 -24.57 -7.44 8.56
C PRO A 348 -24.34 -6.87 7.16
N LYS A 349 -25.45 -6.65 6.43
CA LYS A 349 -25.43 -6.07 5.08
C LYS A 349 -24.81 -4.68 5.08
N GLY A 350 -23.90 -4.42 4.14
CA GLY A 350 -23.23 -3.12 4.00
C GLY A 350 -22.03 -2.91 4.92
N LYS A 351 -21.62 -3.93 5.69
CA LYS A 351 -20.36 -3.91 6.44
C LYS A 351 -19.17 -3.91 5.47
N THR A 352 -18.22 -3.02 5.71
CA THR A 352 -17.05 -2.85 4.83
C THR A 352 -15.77 -3.32 5.53
N TYR A 353 -14.99 -4.12 4.82
CA TYR A 353 -13.67 -4.60 5.21
C TYR A 353 -12.58 -3.88 4.40
N GLN A 354 -11.53 -3.43 5.10
CA GLN A 354 -10.52 -2.50 4.58
C GLN A 354 -9.09 -2.99 4.81
N GLY A 355 -8.91 -4.29 5.05
CA GLY A 355 -7.60 -4.89 5.32
C GLY A 355 -7.06 -4.65 6.71
N ASN A 356 -7.84 -4.09 7.63
CA ASN A 356 -7.45 -4.00 9.04
C ASN A 356 -7.47 -5.39 9.68
N GLU A 357 -6.54 -5.65 10.60
CA GLU A 357 -6.59 -6.82 11.47
C GLU A 357 -7.81 -6.70 12.41
N ARG A 358 -8.64 -7.75 12.42
CA ARG A 358 -9.86 -7.84 13.23
C ARG A 358 -9.75 -9.03 14.15
N THR A 359 -10.23 -8.87 15.38
CA THR A 359 -10.40 -9.99 16.31
C THR A 359 -11.88 -10.32 16.41
N LEU A 360 -12.26 -11.51 15.95
CA LEU A 360 -13.59 -12.07 16.13
C LEU A 360 -13.60 -12.86 17.43
N SER A 361 -14.40 -12.41 18.39
CA SER A 361 -14.62 -13.12 19.65
C SER A 361 -16.01 -13.73 19.67
N VAL A 362 -16.12 -14.96 20.14
CA VAL A 362 -17.37 -15.70 20.24
C VAL A 362 -17.54 -16.18 21.67
N GLU A 363 -18.68 -15.83 22.27
CA GLU A 363 -19.15 -16.35 23.54
C GLU A 363 -20.39 -17.22 23.30
N ILE A 364 -20.29 -18.48 23.70
CA ILE A 364 -21.35 -19.48 23.58
C ILE A 364 -21.90 -19.74 24.98
N ASN A 365 -23.18 -19.42 25.16
CA ASN A 365 -23.93 -19.67 26.38
C ASN A 365 -25.02 -20.70 26.08
N ALA A 366 -24.95 -21.86 26.72
CA ALA A 366 -25.91 -22.95 26.53
C ALA A 366 -26.63 -23.25 27.86
N PRO A 367 -27.64 -22.44 28.24
CA PRO A 367 -28.42 -22.66 29.46
C PRO A 367 -29.11 -24.03 29.41
N GLY A 368 -28.67 -24.95 30.29
CA GLY A 368 -29.18 -26.33 30.35
C GLY A 368 -28.19 -27.40 29.88
N SER A 369 -27.04 -27.00 29.33
CA SER A 369 -25.96 -27.92 28.97
C SER A 369 -24.91 -28.06 30.09
N ASN A 370 -24.02 -29.04 29.95
CA ASN A 370 -22.86 -29.17 30.84
C ASN A 370 -21.79 -28.07 30.60
N VAL A 371 -21.93 -27.28 29.52
CA VAL A 371 -21.07 -26.16 29.12
C VAL A 371 -21.85 -24.86 29.31
N GLN A 372 -21.79 -24.29 30.52
CA GLN A 372 -22.57 -23.09 30.83
C GLN A 372 -22.12 -21.87 30.02
N ARG A 373 -20.80 -21.75 29.79
CA ARG A 373 -20.17 -20.62 29.09
C ARG A 373 -18.87 -21.05 28.42
N ALA A 374 -18.70 -20.72 27.15
CA ALA A 374 -17.45 -20.97 26.41
C ALA A 374 -17.02 -19.72 25.61
N ILE A 375 -15.73 -19.37 25.66
CA ILE A 375 -15.22 -18.15 25.02
C ILE A 375 -14.01 -18.48 24.13
N GLY A 376 -13.95 -17.88 22.95
CA GLY A 376 -12.78 -17.96 22.07
C GLY A 376 -12.66 -16.77 21.14
N SER A 377 -11.46 -16.56 20.60
CA SER A 377 -11.15 -15.45 19.71
C SER A 377 -10.20 -15.86 18.59
N VAL A 378 -10.40 -15.31 17.39
CA VAL A 378 -9.52 -15.51 16.23
C VAL A 378 -9.23 -14.18 15.53
N ASN A 379 -7.99 -14.00 15.07
CA ASN A 379 -7.62 -12.84 14.27
C ASN A 379 -7.79 -13.14 12.78
N TYR A 380 -8.37 -12.20 12.05
CA TYR A 380 -8.55 -12.30 10.60
C TYR A 380 -8.62 -10.91 9.96
N GLY A 381 -8.52 -10.84 8.63
CA GLY A 381 -8.66 -9.59 7.88
C GLY A 381 -9.08 -9.86 6.44
N LEU A 382 -9.71 -8.87 5.81
CA LEU A 382 -10.23 -8.97 4.43
C LEU A 382 -10.09 -7.63 3.71
N GLY A 383 -9.82 -7.69 2.40
CA GLY A 383 -9.66 -6.53 1.53
C GLY A 383 -8.44 -5.66 1.87
N SER A 384 -8.46 -4.42 1.39
CA SER A 384 -7.46 -3.38 1.67
C SER A 384 -8.11 -1.98 1.61
N ASN A 385 -7.40 -0.94 2.07
CA ASN A 385 -7.90 0.44 1.96
C ASN A 385 -8.20 0.89 0.53
N THR A 386 -7.53 0.29 -0.46
CA THR A 386 -7.67 0.65 -1.86
C THR A 386 -8.64 -0.28 -2.60
N LYS A 387 -8.74 -1.55 -2.19
CA LYS A 387 -9.72 -2.54 -2.67
C LYS A 387 -10.50 -3.11 -1.49
N GLN A 388 -11.61 -2.46 -1.17
CA GLN A 388 -12.47 -2.85 -0.06
C GLN A 388 -13.29 -4.10 -0.40
N TYR A 389 -13.71 -4.83 0.63
CA TYR A 389 -14.69 -5.90 0.51
C TYR A 389 -15.96 -5.50 1.25
N VAL A 390 -17.09 -5.39 0.53
CA VAL A 390 -18.37 -4.98 1.09
C VAL A 390 -19.30 -6.19 1.19
N VAL A 391 -19.92 -6.38 2.36
CA VAL A 391 -20.84 -7.51 2.59
C VAL A 391 -22.14 -7.32 1.84
N GLY A 392 -22.49 -8.33 1.03
CA GLY A 392 -23.65 -8.33 0.14
C GLY A 392 -23.32 -7.93 -1.30
N LYS A 393 -24.33 -7.75 -2.15
CA LYS A 393 -24.12 -7.38 -3.56
C LYS A 393 -23.46 -5.99 -3.68
N GLU A 394 -22.25 -5.97 -4.25
CA GLU A 394 -21.61 -4.76 -4.76
C GLU A 394 -22.38 -4.25 -5.99
N GLU A 395 -23.23 -3.24 -5.81
CA GLU A 395 -23.81 -2.51 -6.93
C GLU A 395 -22.75 -1.53 -7.47
N LEU A 396 -21.91 -1.98 -8.41
CA LEU A 396 -20.91 -1.14 -9.10
C LEU A 396 -21.49 0.20 -9.57
N TRP A 397 -22.73 0.20 -10.06
CA TRP A 397 -23.44 1.40 -10.48
C TRP A 397 -23.78 2.35 -9.34
N GLY A 398 -24.14 1.81 -8.17
CA GLY A 398 -24.42 2.61 -6.97
C GLY A 398 -23.18 3.39 -6.52
N ASP A 399 -22.02 2.71 -6.46
CA ASP A 399 -20.76 3.35 -6.08
C ASP A 399 -20.26 4.32 -7.15
N PHE A 400 -20.48 4.00 -8.43
CA PHE A 400 -20.20 4.90 -9.54
C PHE A 400 -20.98 6.22 -9.43
N PHE A 401 -22.30 6.17 -9.23
CA PHE A 401 -23.12 7.39 -9.12
C PHE A 401 -22.81 8.20 -7.86
N LYS A 402 -22.62 7.53 -6.71
CA LYS A 402 -22.20 8.21 -5.47
C LYS A 402 -20.86 8.93 -5.66
N GLY A 403 -19.88 8.26 -6.25
CA GLY A 403 -18.59 8.86 -6.54
C GLY A 403 -18.67 9.97 -7.57
N LEU A 404 -19.47 9.83 -8.64
CA LEU A 404 -19.66 10.88 -9.64
C LEU A 404 -20.23 12.17 -9.02
N ILE A 405 -21.25 12.05 -8.17
CA ILE A 405 -21.82 13.20 -7.44
C ILE A 405 -20.76 13.79 -6.50
N ALA A 406 -20.08 12.96 -5.70
CA ALA A 406 -19.05 13.42 -4.78
C ALA A 406 -17.91 14.15 -5.51
N GLY A 407 -17.45 13.65 -6.65
CA GLY A 407 -16.41 14.27 -7.47
C GLY A 407 -16.84 15.61 -8.08
N ILE A 408 -18.07 15.71 -8.60
CA ILE A 408 -18.59 16.98 -9.13
C ILE A 408 -18.72 18.01 -8.01
N VAL A 409 -19.29 17.64 -6.86
CA VAL A 409 -19.41 18.52 -5.69
C VAL A 409 -18.03 18.96 -5.23
N PHE A 410 -17.08 18.04 -5.12
CA PHE A 410 -15.71 18.35 -4.72
C PHE A 410 -15.01 19.31 -5.70
N LEU A 411 -15.16 19.09 -7.01
CA LEU A 411 -14.64 19.98 -8.04
C LEU A 411 -15.23 21.39 -7.91
N LEU A 412 -16.54 21.51 -7.71
CA LEU A 412 -17.21 22.80 -7.50
C LEU A 412 -16.72 23.51 -6.24
N VAL A 413 -16.56 22.78 -5.14
CA VAL A 413 -16.03 23.33 -3.86
C VAL A 413 -14.62 23.86 -4.06
N ILE A 414 -13.71 23.10 -4.67
CA ILE A 414 -12.34 23.56 -4.95
C ILE A 414 -12.34 24.76 -5.90
N MET A 415 -13.23 24.76 -6.89
CA MET A 415 -13.38 25.91 -7.79
C MET A 415 -13.84 27.17 -7.06
N ILE A 416 -14.81 27.08 -6.15
CA ILE A 416 -15.26 28.20 -5.31
C ILE A 416 -14.11 28.66 -4.39
N ILE A 417 -13.37 27.73 -3.79
CA ILE A 417 -12.24 28.07 -2.92
C ILE A 417 -11.19 28.88 -3.70
N ILE A 418 -10.79 28.39 -4.88
CA ILE A 418 -9.72 29.02 -5.66
C ILE A 418 -10.17 30.31 -6.34
N GLN A 419 -11.38 30.35 -6.90
CA GLN A 419 -11.85 31.52 -7.65
C GLN A 419 -12.41 32.63 -6.76
N LEU A 420 -12.97 32.29 -5.60
CA LEU A 420 -13.72 33.24 -4.78
C LEU A 420 -13.08 33.42 -3.39
N ILE A 421 -12.89 32.34 -2.63
CA ILE A 421 -12.45 32.45 -1.23
C ILE A 421 -10.99 32.96 -1.14
N ILE A 422 -10.06 32.37 -1.88
CA ILE A 422 -8.64 32.77 -1.84
C ILE A 422 -8.46 34.25 -2.25
N PRO A 423 -9.00 34.72 -3.38
CA PRO A 423 -8.93 36.13 -3.75
C PRO A 423 -9.58 37.06 -2.71
N LEU A 424 -10.74 36.70 -2.16
CA LEU A 424 -11.41 37.49 -1.13
C LEU A 424 -10.57 37.63 0.13
N ILE A 425 -9.95 36.55 0.61
CA ILE A 425 -9.08 36.57 1.78
C ILE A 425 -7.86 37.45 1.50
N LYS A 426 -7.21 37.30 0.34
CA LYS A 426 -6.05 38.14 -0.05
C LYS A 426 -6.43 39.62 -0.13
N ASN A 427 -7.59 39.92 -0.70
CA ASN A 427 -8.11 41.29 -0.80
C ASN A 427 -8.38 41.89 0.59
N LYS A 428 -9.00 41.12 1.49
CA LYS A 428 -9.30 41.56 2.86
C LYS A 428 -8.04 41.75 3.71
N ILE A 429 -7.05 40.86 3.56
CA ILE A 429 -5.73 41.01 4.21
C ILE A 429 -5.04 42.28 3.71
N PHE A 430 -5.13 42.57 2.41
CA PHE A 430 -4.60 43.80 1.84
C PHE A 430 -5.26 45.03 2.46
N ASP A 431 -6.59 45.09 2.46
CA ASP A 431 -7.36 46.20 3.01
C ASP A 431 -7.02 46.40 4.49
N SER A 432 -6.92 45.32 5.28
CA SER A 432 -6.57 45.43 6.70
C SER A 432 -5.12 45.89 6.97
N LYS A 433 -4.17 45.56 6.10
CA LYS A 433 -2.74 45.86 6.33
C LYS A 433 -2.29 47.18 5.72
N HIS A 434 -2.92 47.59 4.62
CA HIS A 434 -2.45 48.69 3.78
C HIS A 434 -3.46 49.83 3.63
N VAL A 435 -4.74 49.66 3.98
CA VAL A 435 -5.70 50.76 3.98
C VAL A 435 -5.79 51.32 5.39
N ILE A 436 -5.32 52.56 5.57
CA ILE A 436 -5.29 53.25 6.87
C ILE A 436 -6.11 54.54 6.75
N LYS A 437 -6.77 54.95 7.84
CA LYS A 437 -7.40 56.28 7.90
C LYS A 437 -6.32 57.33 8.12
N TYR A 438 -6.21 58.29 7.20
CA TYR A 438 -5.21 59.34 7.27
C TYR A 438 -5.35 60.17 8.55
N LYS A 439 -4.24 60.37 9.26
CA LYS A 439 -4.14 61.27 10.42
C LYS A 439 -2.93 62.19 10.19
N PRO A 440 -3.13 63.52 10.09
CA PRO A 440 -2.03 64.45 9.91
C PRO A 440 -1.14 64.48 11.16
N THR A 441 0.18 64.55 10.97
CA THR A 441 1.16 64.81 12.03
C THR A 441 1.07 66.28 12.48
N GLU A 442 1.21 66.56 13.77
CA GLU A 442 1.18 67.94 14.29
C GLU A 442 2.33 68.75 13.67
N ASN A 443 1.99 69.82 12.93
CA ASN A 443 2.88 70.78 12.25
C ASN A 443 3.46 70.45 10.86
N GLU A 444 2.91 69.49 10.11
CA GLU A 444 3.25 69.30 8.68
C GLU A 444 2.15 69.82 7.73
N LEU A 445 2.55 70.39 6.59
CA LEU A 445 1.66 70.68 5.46
C LEU A 445 0.91 69.39 5.06
N ARG A 446 -0.39 69.49 4.77
CA ARG A 446 -1.19 68.33 4.33
C ARG A 446 -0.50 67.71 3.12
N THR A 447 -0.18 66.43 3.22
CA THR A 447 0.36 65.68 2.09
C THR A 447 -0.73 65.59 1.02
N GLU A 448 -0.40 65.95 -0.21
CA GLU A 448 -1.31 65.83 -1.35
C GLU A 448 -1.17 64.44 -1.97
N CYS A 449 -2.26 63.95 -2.57
CA CYS A 449 -2.19 62.73 -3.35
C CYS A 449 -1.33 62.99 -4.59
N PRO A 450 -0.23 62.23 -4.81
CA PRO A 450 0.66 62.42 -5.96
C PRO A 450 -0.03 62.30 -7.33
N TYR A 451 -1.25 61.74 -7.36
CA TYR A 451 -1.97 61.48 -8.59
C TYR A 451 -3.07 62.50 -8.90
N CYS A 452 -4.03 62.71 -7.99
CA CYS A 452 -5.12 63.65 -8.24
C CYS A 452 -4.77 65.08 -7.83
N GLY A 453 -3.68 65.30 -7.08
CA GLY A 453 -3.30 66.61 -6.54
C GLY A 453 -4.17 67.08 -5.37
N ASP A 454 -5.21 66.32 -4.99
CA ASP A 454 -6.06 66.69 -3.87
C ASP A 454 -5.37 66.40 -2.52
N PRO A 455 -5.53 67.28 -1.51
CA PRO A 455 -5.00 67.06 -0.16
C PRO A 455 -5.75 65.93 0.56
N PHE A 456 -5.04 65.09 1.31
CA PHE A 456 -5.67 64.06 2.15
C PHE A 456 -6.46 64.70 3.31
N ASN A 457 -7.77 64.41 3.42
CA ASN A 457 -8.56 64.88 4.56
C ASN A 457 -8.45 63.93 5.77
N THR A 458 -8.58 64.50 6.98
CA THR A 458 -8.53 63.74 8.23
C THR A 458 -9.61 62.66 8.25
N GLY A 459 -9.20 61.39 8.39
CA GLY A 459 -10.11 60.25 8.45
C GLY A 459 -10.38 59.56 7.11
N GLU A 460 -9.89 60.09 5.99
CA GLU A 460 -10.04 59.46 4.67
C GLU A 460 -9.21 58.18 4.52
N PRO A 461 -9.73 57.15 3.82
CA PRO A 461 -9.01 55.91 3.59
C PRO A 461 -7.92 56.10 2.52
N VAL A 462 -6.67 55.90 2.92
CA VAL A 462 -5.49 55.96 2.05
C VAL A 462 -4.78 54.60 2.00
N VAL A 463 -4.19 54.28 0.85
CA VAL A 463 -3.40 53.05 0.64
C VAL A 463 -1.92 53.34 0.90
N VAL A 464 -1.32 52.60 1.83
CA VAL A 464 0.08 52.72 2.26
C VAL A 464 0.77 51.35 2.06
N LYS A 465 1.21 51.09 0.84
CA LYS A 465 1.88 49.81 0.49
C LYS A 465 3.23 49.97 -0.21
N CYS A 466 3.57 51.18 -0.61
CA CYS A 466 4.87 51.53 -1.18
C CYS A 466 5.32 52.87 -0.58
N LYS A 467 6.40 53.46 -1.10
CA LYS A 467 6.83 54.82 -0.68
C LYS A 467 5.78 55.90 -0.96
N HIS A 468 4.76 55.60 -1.78
CA HIS A 468 3.70 56.52 -2.16
C HIS A 468 2.40 56.21 -1.42
N VAL A 469 1.76 57.27 -0.92
CA VAL A 469 0.43 57.24 -0.30
C VAL A 469 -0.56 57.78 -1.32
N VAL A 470 -1.67 57.08 -1.54
CA VAL A 470 -2.72 57.51 -2.47
C VAL A 470 -4.11 57.27 -1.90
N HIS A 471 -5.11 58.01 -2.41
CA HIS A 471 -6.51 57.76 -2.06
C HIS A 471 -6.91 56.33 -2.47
N LYS A 472 -7.77 55.69 -1.67
CA LYS A 472 -8.33 54.36 -2.01
C LYS A 472 -9.05 54.38 -3.37
N VAL A 473 -9.72 55.49 -3.70
CA VAL A 473 -10.41 55.66 -4.99
C VAL A 473 -9.41 55.67 -6.15
N CYS A 474 -8.38 56.52 -6.08
CA CYS A 474 -7.31 56.57 -7.08
C CYS A 474 -6.58 55.24 -7.24
N TRP A 475 -6.39 54.48 -6.16
CA TRP A 475 -5.82 53.12 -6.23
C TRP A 475 -6.72 52.15 -7.02
N GLY A 476 -8.04 52.27 -6.90
CA GLY A 476 -9.01 51.51 -7.69
C GLY A 476 -9.00 51.89 -9.17
N ASP A 477 -8.90 53.19 -9.47
CA ASP A 477 -8.88 53.71 -10.84
C ASP A 477 -7.65 53.23 -11.63
N PHE A 478 -6.53 52.98 -10.94
CA PHE A 478 -5.33 52.39 -11.54
C PHE A 478 -5.34 50.85 -11.65
N GLY A 479 -6.49 50.21 -11.47
CA GLY A 479 -6.58 48.75 -11.55
C GLY A 479 -5.82 48.06 -10.42
N HIS A 480 -5.78 48.70 -9.24
CA HIS A 480 -5.23 48.15 -8.00
C HIS A 480 -3.72 47.86 -8.02
N VAL A 481 -2.98 48.67 -8.78
CA VAL A 481 -1.52 48.71 -8.78
C VAL A 481 -1.01 50.11 -8.45
N CYS A 482 0.26 50.20 -8.07
CA CYS A 482 0.95 51.45 -7.79
C CYS A 482 0.81 52.41 -8.98
N PRO A 483 0.35 53.65 -8.79
CA PRO A 483 0.19 54.61 -9.88
C PRO A 483 1.50 55.00 -10.57
N GLU A 484 2.61 55.07 -9.83
CA GLU A 484 3.91 55.50 -10.40
C GLU A 484 4.61 54.41 -11.20
N TYR A 485 4.66 53.19 -10.67
CA TYR A 485 5.40 52.10 -11.29
C TYR A 485 4.49 51.04 -11.94
N GLY A 486 3.17 51.17 -11.81
CA GLY A 486 2.18 50.25 -12.37
C GLY A 486 2.43 48.80 -11.97
N GLN A 487 2.44 47.92 -12.96
CA GLN A 487 2.78 46.49 -12.82
C GLN A 487 4.28 46.25 -12.51
N ASN A 488 5.11 47.28 -12.49
CA ASN A 488 6.56 47.19 -12.23
C ASN A 488 6.93 47.56 -10.79
N CYS A 489 5.94 47.81 -9.90
CA CYS A 489 6.19 48.04 -8.48
C CYS A 489 6.33 46.70 -7.73
N ASN A 490 7.47 46.46 -7.08
CA ASN A 490 7.70 45.23 -6.28
C ASN A 490 6.76 45.13 -5.07
N ASP A 491 6.45 46.27 -4.43
CA ASP A 491 5.61 46.28 -3.22
C ASP A 491 4.14 46.63 -3.53
N GLY A 492 3.89 47.47 -4.54
CA GLY A 492 2.60 48.13 -4.78
C GLY A 492 1.65 47.38 -5.70
N LYS A 493 1.36 46.10 -5.44
CA LYS A 493 0.32 45.34 -6.15
C LYS A 493 -0.74 44.78 -5.21
N GLN A 494 -2.02 44.93 -5.55
CA GLN A 494 -3.13 44.27 -4.86
C GLN A 494 -3.68 43.15 -5.74
N ASN A 495 -3.87 41.97 -5.14
CA ASN A 495 -4.69 40.93 -5.75
C ASN A 495 -6.15 41.32 -5.55
N TYR A 496 -6.66 42.19 -6.43
CA TYR A 496 -8.03 42.67 -6.35
C TYR A 496 -9.01 41.56 -6.72
N PHE A 497 -10.11 41.50 -5.97
CA PHE A 497 -11.24 40.64 -6.26
C PHE A 497 -12.46 41.51 -6.55
N ASP A 498 -12.96 41.42 -7.78
CA ASP A 498 -14.18 42.08 -8.19
C ASP A 498 -15.40 41.30 -7.64
N ILE A 499 -16.08 41.90 -6.66
CA ILE A 499 -17.26 41.31 -6.02
C ILE A 499 -18.48 41.36 -6.97
N SER A 500 -18.51 42.31 -7.91
CA SER A 500 -19.65 42.52 -8.82
C SER A 500 -19.70 41.48 -9.95
N ASP A 501 -18.54 40.99 -10.39
CA ASP A 501 -18.41 39.84 -11.29
C ASP A 501 -17.38 38.84 -10.74
N PRO A 502 -17.82 37.93 -9.83
CA PRO A 502 -16.94 36.93 -9.21
C PRO A 502 -16.23 36.01 -10.21
N PHE A 503 -16.82 35.78 -11.39
CA PHE A 503 -16.32 34.85 -12.41
C PHE A 503 -15.55 35.57 -13.54
N SER A 504 -15.32 36.87 -13.41
CA SER A 504 -14.58 37.66 -14.40
C SER A 504 -13.19 37.08 -14.66
N LYS A 505 -12.65 37.31 -15.86
CA LYS A 505 -11.26 36.94 -16.19
C LYS A 505 -10.23 37.64 -15.28
N LYS A 506 -10.60 38.75 -14.64
CA LYS A 506 -9.75 39.52 -13.71
C LYS A 506 -9.54 38.77 -12.38
N ASN A 507 -10.53 37.99 -11.94
CA ASN A 507 -10.47 37.20 -10.70
C ASN A 507 -9.80 35.82 -10.88
N LYS A 508 -9.49 35.41 -12.13
CA LYS A 508 -8.93 34.07 -12.39
C LYS A 508 -7.45 34.02 -12.01
N ILE A 509 -7.15 33.20 -11.00
CA ILE A 509 -5.77 32.95 -10.61
C ILE A 509 -5.06 32.08 -11.65
N TYR A 510 -3.81 32.42 -11.95
CA TYR A 510 -2.97 31.74 -12.96
C TYR A 510 -2.93 30.20 -12.81
N TYR A 511 -2.80 29.70 -11.57
CA TYR A 511 -2.70 28.26 -11.30
C TYR A 511 -4.03 27.49 -11.41
N LEU A 512 -5.17 28.16 -11.61
CA LEU A 512 -6.49 27.51 -11.68
C LEU A 512 -6.54 26.40 -12.75
N LYS A 513 -5.93 26.65 -13.92
CA LYS A 513 -5.93 25.66 -15.01
C LYS A 513 -5.18 24.39 -14.60
N TRP A 514 -4.00 24.54 -14.01
CA TRP A 514 -3.18 23.42 -13.53
C TRP A 514 -3.91 22.59 -12.49
N VAL A 515 -4.54 23.24 -11.51
CA VAL A 515 -5.32 22.55 -10.48
C VAL A 515 -6.52 21.82 -11.10
N LEU A 516 -7.25 22.47 -12.01
CA LEU A 516 -8.43 21.86 -12.65
C LEU A 516 -8.08 20.61 -13.45
N PHE A 517 -7.02 20.66 -14.26
CA PHE A 517 -6.55 19.50 -15.02
C PHE A 517 -5.99 18.40 -14.11
N GLY A 518 -5.40 18.76 -12.98
CA GLY A 518 -5.04 17.81 -11.92
C GLY A 518 -6.26 17.10 -11.31
N LEU A 519 -7.32 17.85 -10.99
CA LEU A 519 -8.59 17.29 -10.50
C LEU A 519 -9.23 16.35 -11.53
N ILE A 520 -9.28 16.76 -12.80
CA ILE A 520 -9.84 15.94 -13.90
C ILE A 520 -9.04 14.64 -14.07
N SER A 521 -7.71 14.71 -13.97
CA SER A 521 -6.84 13.54 -14.02
C SER A 521 -7.16 12.54 -12.91
N GLY A 522 -7.27 13.01 -11.66
CA GLY A 522 -7.65 12.17 -10.52
C GLY A 522 -9.05 11.54 -10.67
N PHE A 523 -10.00 12.31 -11.21
CA PHE A 523 -11.35 11.83 -11.50
C PHE A 523 -11.36 10.72 -12.57
N LEU A 524 -10.64 10.90 -13.67
CA LEU A 524 -10.53 9.89 -14.73
C LEU A 524 -9.77 8.64 -14.28
N THR A 525 -8.74 8.82 -13.45
CA THR A 525 -8.03 7.72 -12.80
C THR A 525 -8.99 6.83 -12.01
N TRP A 526 -9.87 7.45 -11.21
CA TRP A 526 -10.86 6.72 -10.42
C TRP A 526 -11.89 5.97 -11.28
N ILE A 527 -12.39 6.59 -12.35
CA ILE A 527 -13.33 5.92 -13.27
C ILE A 527 -12.71 4.66 -13.85
N LEU A 528 -11.49 4.77 -14.42
CA LEU A 528 -10.82 3.60 -14.99
C LEU A 528 -10.43 2.57 -13.92
N TYR A 529 -10.10 3.02 -12.71
CA TYR A 529 -9.81 2.13 -11.60
C TYR A 529 -11.03 1.27 -11.25
N LEU A 530 -12.22 1.86 -11.11
CA LEU A 530 -13.45 1.09 -10.84
C LEU A 530 -13.78 0.08 -11.94
N MET A 531 -13.48 0.39 -13.19
CA MET A 531 -13.72 -0.53 -14.31
C MET A 531 -12.70 -1.67 -14.38
N LEU A 532 -11.50 -1.48 -13.85
CA LEU A 532 -10.36 -2.40 -13.99
C LEU A 532 -9.92 -3.05 -12.67
N LYS A 533 -10.54 -2.72 -11.52
CA LYS A 533 -10.14 -3.22 -10.18
C LYS A 533 -10.14 -4.75 -10.08
N ASP A 534 -11.02 -5.40 -10.83
CA ASP A 534 -11.19 -6.86 -10.85
C ASP A 534 -10.52 -7.50 -12.08
N TRP A 535 -9.54 -6.81 -12.68
CA TRP A 535 -8.84 -7.32 -13.85
C TRP A 535 -7.82 -8.40 -13.46
N ASN A 536 -8.13 -9.65 -13.84
CA ASN A 536 -7.33 -10.85 -13.55
C ASN A 536 -5.83 -10.73 -13.85
N PHE A 537 -5.43 -9.92 -14.85
CA PHE A 537 -4.02 -9.74 -15.19
C PHE A 537 -3.21 -9.13 -14.04
N ILE A 538 -3.72 -8.06 -13.41
CA ILE A 538 -3.01 -7.36 -12.33
C ILE A 538 -2.98 -8.23 -11.06
N GLU A 539 -4.05 -8.98 -10.81
CA GLU A 539 -4.09 -9.96 -9.73
C GLU A 539 -3.04 -11.07 -9.94
N ALA A 540 -2.96 -11.62 -11.16
CA ALA A 540 -1.98 -12.66 -11.50
C ALA A 540 -0.53 -12.19 -11.32
N VAL A 541 -0.23 -10.95 -11.74
CA VAL A 541 1.08 -10.33 -11.49
C VAL A 541 1.35 -10.24 -9.99
N SER A 542 0.39 -9.75 -9.21
CA SER A 542 0.51 -9.60 -7.75
C SER A 542 0.72 -10.94 -7.05
N ARG A 543 -0.04 -11.97 -7.43
CA ARG A 543 0.06 -13.34 -6.89
C ARG A 543 1.42 -13.98 -7.17
N LYS A 544 1.99 -13.71 -8.35
CA LYS A 544 3.35 -14.15 -8.73
C LYS A 544 4.42 -13.39 -7.92
N THR A 545 4.25 -12.08 -7.74
CA THR A 545 5.19 -11.25 -6.97
C THR A 545 5.24 -11.66 -5.51
N VAL A 546 4.09 -11.84 -4.86
CA VAL A 546 4.02 -12.31 -3.46
C VAL A 546 4.70 -13.68 -3.32
N GLY A 547 4.36 -14.62 -4.21
CA GLY A 547 4.94 -15.98 -4.18
C GLY A 547 6.43 -16.02 -4.48
N TRP A 548 6.97 -15.04 -5.20
CA TRP A 548 8.40 -14.94 -5.48
C TRP A 548 9.19 -14.37 -4.29
N ILE A 549 8.66 -13.34 -3.63
CA ILE A 549 9.38 -12.60 -2.57
C ILE A 549 9.24 -13.28 -1.21
N SER A 550 8.05 -13.78 -0.90
CA SER A 550 7.76 -14.45 0.36
C SER A 550 7.21 -15.85 0.10
N PRO A 551 8.05 -16.78 -0.38
CA PRO A 551 7.65 -18.17 -0.64
C PRO A 551 7.25 -18.91 0.64
N ASN A 552 7.62 -18.38 1.81
CA ASN A 552 7.33 -18.96 3.12
C ASN A 552 5.91 -18.63 3.62
N ILE A 553 5.14 -17.76 2.93
CA ILE A 553 3.73 -17.54 3.26
C ILE A 553 2.93 -18.74 2.74
N THR A 554 2.67 -19.69 3.64
CA THR A 554 1.86 -20.88 3.37
C THR A 554 0.36 -20.65 3.60
N ASP A 555 -0.01 -19.59 4.31
CA ASP A 555 -1.41 -19.21 4.57
C ASP A 555 -2.00 -18.49 3.35
N ASP A 556 -2.91 -19.17 2.64
CA ASP A 556 -3.60 -18.63 1.47
C ASP A 556 -4.43 -17.38 1.78
N GLY A 557 -4.99 -17.25 2.99
CA GLY A 557 -5.71 -16.05 3.40
C GLY A 557 -4.77 -14.84 3.56
N LEU A 558 -3.60 -15.05 4.17
CA LEU A 558 -2.57 -14.02 4.27
C LEU A 558 -2.03 -13.62 2.89
N ARG A 559 -1.82 -14.61 2.03
CA ARG A 559 -1.38 -14.39 0.66
C ARG A 559 -2.41 -13.59 -0.13
N ASN A 560 -3.69 -13.92 -0.01
CA ASN A 560 -4.77 -13.19 -0.69
C ASN A 560 -4.86 -11.74 -0.21
N LEU A 561 -4.64 -11.46 1.08
CA LEU A 561 -4.54 -10.08 1.60
C LEU A 561 -3.43 -9.28 0.92
N PHE A 562 -2.23 -9.86 0.80
CA PHE A 562 -1.15 -9.21 0.06
C PHE A 562 -1.51 -9.00 -1.41
N VAL A 563 -2.12 -9.99 -2.06
CA VAL A 563 -2.51 -9.91 -3.47
C VAL A 563 -3.53 -8.80 -3.71
N ASP A 564 -4.57 -8.70 -2.87
CA ASP A 564 -5.58 -7.65 -2.98
C ASP A 564 -4.98 -6.26 -2.75
N LYS A 565 -4.09 -6.12 -1.77
CA LYS A 565 -3.40 -4.86 -1.46
C LYS A 565 -2.45 -4.43 -2.59
N ILE A 566 -1.71 -5.35 -3.18
CA ILE A 566 -0.70 -5.04 -4.22
C ILE A 566 -1.37 -4.80 -5.57
N SER A 567 -2.37 -5.61 -5.92
CA SER A 567 -3.05 -5.49 -7.21
C SER A 567 -3.70 -4.11 -7.39
N SER A 568 -4.37 -3.62 -6.34
CA SER A 568 -4.95 -2.28 -6.35
C SER A 568 -3.88 -1.19 -6.46
N LEU A 569 -2.79 -1.27 -5.69
CA LEU A 569 -1.69 -0.30 -5.72
C LEU A 569 -1.02 -0.21 -7.08
N LEU A 570 -0.75 -1.35 -7.74
CA LEU A 570 -0.18 -1.41 -9.08
C LEU A 570 -1.06 -0.74 -10.12
N LEU A 571 -2.37 -1.03 -10.08
CA LEU A 571 -3.33 -0.44 -11.01
C LEU A 571 -3.46 1.08 -10.79
N ILE A 572 -3.53 1.53 -9.53
CA ILE A 572 -3.58 2.96 -9.18
C ILE A 572 -2.33 3.67 -9.70
N GLY A 573 -1.13 3.11 -9.45
CA GLY A 573 0.12 3.67 -9.93
C GLY A 573 0.17 3.88 -11.44
N ALA A 574 -0.27 2.86 -12.19
CA ALA A 574 -0.31 2.92 -13.65
C ALA A 574 -1.28 3.99 -14.17
N LEU A 575 -2.51 4.03 -13.64
CA LEU A 575 -3.54 4.96 -14.10
C LEU A 575 -3.24 6.40 -13.71
N LEU A 576 -2.82 6.63 -12.46
CA LEU A 576 -2.52 7.96 -11.94
C LEU A 576 -1.30 8.57 -12.65
N GLY A 577 -0.26 7.75 -12.87
CA GLY A 577 0.91 8.15 -13.66
C GLY A 577 0.55 8.50 -15.10
N LEU A 578 -0.31 7.69 -15.74
CA LEU A 578 -0.74 7.92 -17.12
C LEU A 578 -1.51 9.23 -17.27
N PHE A 579 -2.57 9.43 -16.48
CA PHE A 579 -3.43 10.59 -16.66
C PHE A 579 -2.76 11.90 -16.23
N LEU A 580 -2.00 11.91 -15.13
CA LEU A 580 -1.34 13.14 -14.69
C LEU A 580 -0.32 13.62 -15.71
N THR A 581 0.46 12.71 -16.29
CA THR A 581 1.43 13.09 -17.32
C THR A 581 0.75 13.55 -18.62
N ILE A 582 -0.35 12.92 -19.04
CA ILE A 582 -1.11 13.38 -20.22
C ILE A 582 -1.69 14.77 -20.01
N PHE A 583 -2.37 15.01 -18.89
CA PHE A 583 -3.07 16.27 -18.67
C PHE A 583 -2.12 17.44 -18.41
N PHE A 584 -1.02 17.24 -17.68
CA PHE A 584 -0.02 18.29 -17.52
C PHE A 584 0.76 18.54 -18.81
N GLY A 585 1.13 17.49 -19.56
CA GLY A 585 1.74 17.65 -20.87
C GLY A 585 0.82 18.38 -21.86
N TYR A 586 -0.49 18.13 -21.79
CA TYR A 586 -1.48 18.85 -22.59
C TYR A 586 -1.52 20.34 -22.27
N ILE A 587 -1.44 20.74 -21.00
CA ILE A 587 -1.38 22.15 -20.60
C ILE A 587 -0.11 22.84 -21.11
N GLU A 588 1.03 22.15 -21.05
CA GLU A 588 2.32 22.70 -21.52
C GLU A 588 2.33 22.92 -23.02
N ASP A 589 1.92 21.91 -23.79
CA ASP A 589 2.09 21.88 -25.25
C ASP A 589 0.87 22.41 -26.03
N PHE A 590 -0.18 22.88 -25.35
CA PHE A 590 -1.47 23.33 -25.93
C PHE A 590 -1.36 24.34 -27.08
N ARG A 591 -0.24 25.07 -27.19
CA ARG A 591 -0.05 26.12 -28.20
C ARG A 591 0.25 25.58 -29.60
N GLN A 592 0.63 24.31 -29.76
CA GLN A 592 0.93 23.72 -31.06
C GLN A 592 -0.07 22.60 -31.39
N LYS A 593 -1.11 22.92 -32.17
CA LYS A 593 -2.14 21.96 -32.62
C LYS A 593 -1.61 21.05 -33.75
N ASN A 594 -0.57 20.28 -33.48
CA ASN A 594 0.01 19.33 -34.42
C ASN A 594 -0.20 17.89 -33.92
N LEU A 595 -0.57 16.97 -34.80
CA LEU A 595 -0.75 15.55 -34.47
C LEU A 595 0.51 14.94 -33.85
N LYS A 596 1.70 15.39 -34.30
CA LYS A 596 2.99 14.98 -33.72
C LYS A 596 3.11 15.32 -32.24
N VAL A 597 2.54 16.46 -31.81
CA VAL A 597 2.55 16.90 -30.41
C VAL A 597 1.59 16.04 -29.57
N TYR A 598 0.39 15.75 -30.07
CA TYR A 598 -0.52 14.81 -29.40
C TYR A 598 0.09 13.41 -29.22
N GLY A 599 0.80 12.90 -30.24
CA GLY A 599 1.53 11.65 -30.14
C GLY A 599 2.64 11.67 -29.09
N GLN A 600 3.38 12.80 -28.98
CA GLN A 600 4.39 12.97 -27.94
C GLN A 600 3.79 13.03 -26.53
N ILE A 601 2.66 13.72 -26.34
CA ILE A 601 1.95 13.77 -25.05
C ILE A 601 1.48 12.37 -24.65
N LEU A 602 0.88 11.62 -25.58
CA LEU A 602 0.42 10.26 -25.31
C LEU A 602 1.60 9.33 -24.94
N LEU A 603 2.72 9.42 -25.68
CA LEU A 603 3.92 8.64 -25.37
C LEU A 603 4.48 8.99 -23.98
N ARG A 604 4.54 10.26 -23.61
CA ARG A 604 4.92 10.68 -22.25
C ARG A 604 3.95 10.13 -21.21
N GLY A 605 2.64 10.13 -21.51
CA GLY A 605 1.60 9.48 -20.71
C GLY A 605 1.88 8.00 -20.46
N LEU A 606 2.21 7.24 -21.51
CA LEU A 606 2.57 5.83 -21.38
C LEU A 606 3.82 5.64 -20.54
N VAL A 607 4.85 6.47 -20.72
CA VAL A 607 6.05 6.47 -19.88
C VAL A 607 5.70 6.78 -18.42
N GLY A 608 4.80 7.74 -18.18
CA GLY A 608 4.27 8.05 -16.85
C GLY A 608 3.52 6.89 -16.22
N GLY A 609 2.69 6.18 -16.97
CA GLY A 609 1.98 5.00 -16.51
C GLY A 609 2.92 3.83 -16.17
N ILE A 610 3.89 3.52 -17.04
CA ILE A 610 4.90 2.48 -16.79
C ILE A 610 5.74 2.84 -15.56
N SER A 611 6.20 4.08 -15.48
CA SER A 611 6.96 4.58 -14.35
C SER A 611 6.16 4.51 -13.05
N GLY A 612 4.87 4.85 -13.10
CA GLY A 612 3.96 4.74 -11.98
C GLY A 612 3.76 3.30 -11.50
N PHE A 613 3.55 2.38 -12.44
CA PHE A 613 3.48 0.94 -12.18
C PHE A 613 4.75 0.43 -11.48
N ILE A 614 5.94 0.75 -12.03
CA ILE A 614 7.23 0.33 -11.47
C ILE A 614 7.41 0.90 -10.05
N SER A 615 7.00 2.15 -9.82
CA SER A 615 7.15 2.80 -8.52
C SER A 615 6.32 2.11 -7.42
N PHE A 616 5.05 1.82 -7.72
CA PHE A 616 4.19 1.08 -6.80
C PHE A 616 4.60 -0.39 -6.69
N PHE A 617 5.18 -0.98 -7.74
CA PHE A 617 5.76 -2.31 -7.69
C PHE A 617 6.92 -2.38 -6.71
N LEU A 618 7.89 -1.48 -6.82
CA LEU A 618 9.01 -1.38 -5.88
C LEU A 618 8.54 -1.11 -4.45
N GLY A 619 7.57 -0.22 -4.26
CA GLY A 619 6.95 0.01 -2.96
C GLY A 619 6.27 -1.24 -2.39
N SER A 620 5.58 -2.00 -3.23
CA SER A 620 4.91 -3.25 -2.85
C SER A 620 5.90 -4.33 -2.45
N ILE A 621 7.07 -4.42 -3.10
CA ILE A 621 8.16 -5.31 -2.69
C ILE A 621 8.58 -4.98 -1.25
N ILE A 622 8.75 -3.70 -0.92
CA ILE A 622 9.13 -3.27 0.44
C ILE A 622 8.04 -3.67 1.45
N LEU A 623 6.76 -3.51 1.13
CA LEU A 623 5.67 -3.92 2.02
C LEU A 623 5.64 -5.44 2.27
N ILE A 624 5.94 -6.26 1.26
CA ILE A 624 6.05 -7.72 1.45
C ILE A 624 7.25 -8.04 2.34
N LEU A 625 8.41 -7.40 2.12
CA LEU A 625 9.63 -7.64 2.91
C LEU A 625 9.47 -7.23 4.38
N LEU A 626 8.63 -6.24 4.67
CA LEU A 626 8.28 -5.84 6.03
C LEU A 626 7.25 -6.76 6.69
N ASN A 627 6.70 -7.73 5.94
CA ASN A 627 5.66 -8.66 6.39
C ASN A 627 4.41 -7.95 6.93
N GLU A 628 3.94 -6.93 6.20
CA GLU A 628 2.78 -6.09 6.55
C GLU A 628 1.57 -6.36 5.63
N PRO A 629 0.83 -7.48 5.84
CA PRO A 629 -0.33 -7.86 5.04
C PRO A 629 -1.54 -6.96 5.30
N TYR A 630 -1.66 -6.44 6.52
CA TYR A 630 -2.76 -5.58 6.93
C TYR A 630 -2.52 -4.13 6.50
N THR A 631 -3.58 -3.34 6.47
CA THR A 631 -3.51 -1.90 6.26
C THR A 631 -2.81 -1.26 7.45
N SER A 632 -1.77 -0.47 7.19
CA SER A 632 -0.96 0.18 8.23
C SER A 632 -0.61 1.62 7.84
N PHE A 633 -0.96 2.57 8.71
CA PHE A 633 -0.63 3.99 8.53
C PHE A 633 0.88 4.22 8.37
N LEU A 634 1.69 3.44 9.10
CA LEU A 634 3.14 3.62 9.17
C LEU A 634 3.87 3.17 7.91
N PHE A 635 3.32 2.22 7.16
CA PHE A 635 4.02 1.60 6.03
C PHE A 635 3.34 1.87 4.68
N ASP A 636 2.02 2.06 4.64
CA ASP A 636 1.27 2.14 3.38
C ASP A 636 1.55 3.43 2.57
N TRP A 637 2.22 4.43 3.15
CA TRP A 637 2.68 5.63 2.44
C TRP A 637 3.95 5.40 1.61
N ILE A 638 4.71 4.32 1.84
CA ILE A 638 5.98 4.03 1.15
C ILE A 638 5.82 3.96 -0.38
N PRO A 639 4.88 3.17 -0.95
CA PRO A 639 4.69 3.13 -2.40
C PRO A 639 4.34 4.49 -3.00
N TRP A 640 3.55 5.28 -2.26
CA TRP A 640 3.18 6.63 -2.68
C TRP A 640 4.37 7.57 -2.74
N VAL A 641 5.28 7.53 -1.76
CA VAL A 641 6.51 8.34 -1.74
C VAL A 641 7.38 8.05 -2.96
N ILE A 642 7.63 6.77 -3.24
CA ILE A 642 8.42 6.35 -4.42
C ILE A 642 7.74 6.85 -5.70
N PHE A 643 6.41 6.72 -5.78
CA PHE A 643 5.62 7.22 -6.90
C PHE A 643 5.74 8.74 -7.07
N GLY A 644 5.64 9.53 -6.01
CA GLY A 644 5.76 10.99 -6.10
C GLY A 644 7.13 11.46 -6.59
N ILE A 645 8.20 10.79 -6.16
CA ILE A 645 9.56 11.05 -6.64
C ILE A 645 9.65 10.72 -8.13
N SER A 646 9.21 9.53 -8.51
CA SER A 646 9.28 9.03 -9.87
C SER A 646 8.46 9.87 -10.85
N LEU A 647 7.23 10.24 -10.49
CA LEU A 647 6.38 11.11 -11.28
C LEU A 647 6.98 12.51 -11.42
N GLY A 648 7.61 13.04 -10.36
CA GLY A 648 8.34 14.31 -10.41
C GLY A 648 9.47 14.31 -11.45
N PHE A 649 10.19 13.20 -11.60
CA PHE A 649 11.20 13.03 -12.67
C PHE A 649 10.57 12.92 -14.05
N VAL A 650 9.53 12.10 -14.22
CA VAL A 650 8.86 11.95 -15.53
C VAL A 650 8.30 13.27 -16.02
N LEU A 651 7.68 14.05 -15.13
CA LEU A 651 7.14 15.36 -15.45
C LEU A 651 8.22 16.39 -15.80
N ALA A 652 9.50 16.15 -15.46
CA ALA A 652 10.61 17.03 -15.84
C ALA A 652 11.21 16.72 -17.22
N ILE A 653 10.90 15.55 -17.81
CA ILE A 653 11.48 15.13 -19.09
C ILE A 653 10.91 16.01 -20.22
N LYS A 654 11.78 16.78 -20.87
CA LYS A 654 11.43 17.68 -21.99
C LYS A 654 10.24 18.60 -21.66
N SER A 655 10.12 18.99 -20.40
CA SER A 655 9.17 19.97 -19.91
C SER A 655 9.92 21.21 -19.43
N THR A 656 9.15 22.24 -19.10
CA THR A 656 9.70 23.45 -18.45
C THR A 656 9.85 23.28 -16.94
N ILE A 657 9.50 22.11 -16.39
CA ILE A 657 9.42 21.84 -14.95
C ILE A 657 10.77 21.33 -14.44
N VAL A 658 11.35 22.05 -13.49
CA VAL A 658 12.56 21.59 -12.78
C VAL A 658 12.21 20.39 -11.90
N TRP A 659 12.95 19.28 -12.06
CA TRP A 659 12.68 18.01 -11.38
C TRP A 659 12.58 18.13 -9.85
N LYS A 660 13.46 18.93 -9.21
CA LYS A 660 13.45 19.13 -7.74
C LYS A 660 12.10 19.64 -7.24
N HIS A 661 11.49 20.54 -8.00
CA HIS A 661 10.22 21.16 -7.64
C HIS A 661 9.03 20.25 -7.94
N GLY A 662 9.08 19.49 -9.04
CA GLY A 662 8.13 18.41 -9.31
C GLY A 662 8.10 17.39 -8.18
N VAL A 663 9.27 16.98 -7.67
CA VAL A 663 9.40 16.05 -6.54
C VAL A 663 8.83 16.63 -5.25
N ILE A 664 9.17 17.87 -4.89
CA ILE A 664 8.61 18.52 -3.67
C ILE A 664 7.09 18.61 -3.75
N GLY A 665 6.54 19.00 -4.91
CA GLY A 665 5.11 19.07 -5.13
C GLY A 665 4.43 17.70 -5.02
N GLY A 666 5.05 16.67 -5.58
CA GLY A 666 4.60 15.28 -5.43
C GLY A 666 4.56 14.85 -3.97
N LEU A 667 5.63 15.08 -3.21
CA LEU A 667 5.73 14.70 -1.79
C LEU A 667 4.69 15.39 -0.91
N ILE A 668 4.49 16.70 -1.08
CA ILE A 668 3.47 17.44 -0.31
C ILE A 668 2.06 16.91 -0.63
N SER A 669 1.79 16.60 -1.89
CA SER A 669 0.49 16.09 -2.33
C SER A 669 0.18 14.70 -1.78
N ILE A 670 1.20 13.87 -1.53
CA ILE A 670 1.05 12.55 -0.91
C ILE A 670 0.55 12.68 0.52
N ILE A 671 1.08 13.62 1.30
CA ILE A 671 0.69 13.80 2.71
C ILE A 671 -0.83 14.04 2.80
N PHE A 672 -1.36 14.97 1.99
CA PHE A 672 -2.78 15.26 1.98
C PHE A 672 -3.63 14.10 1.43
N CYS A 673 -3.19 13.45 0.35
CA CYS A 673 -3.86 12.29 -0.21
C CYS A 673 -3.97 11.14 0.82
N PHE A 674 -2.87 10.83 1.49
CA PHE A 674 -2.79 9.72 2.44
C PHE A 674 -3.62 9.95 3.71
N ILE A 675 -3.66 11.19 4.21
CA ILE A 675 -4.55 11.56 5.33
C ILE A 675 -6.01 11.28 4.94
N VAL A 676 -6.43 11.66 3.74
CA VAL A 676 -7.80 11.38 3.26
C VAL A 676 -8.04 9.88 3.09
N LEU A 677 -7.10 9.16 2.48
CA LEU A 677 -7.24 7.72 2.27
C LEU A 677 -7.26 6.92 3.58
N PHE A 678 -6.60 7.37 4.64
CA PHE A 678 -6.60 6.62 5.90
C PHE A 678 -7.82 6.93 6.77
N PHE A 679 -8.26 8.20 6.82
CA PHE A 679 -9.35 8.61 7.72
C PHE A 679 -10.75 8.58 7.07
N MET A 680 -10.88 8.77 5.76
CA MET A 680 -12.19 8.90 5.11
C MET A 680 -12.67 7.64 4.39
N VAL A 681 -11.77 6.69 4.12
CA VAL A 681 -12.08 5.43 3.43
C VAL A 681 -13.03 4.55 4.27
N GLY A 682 -12.91 4.63 5.61
CA GLY A 682 -13.84 4.06 6.61
C GLY A 682 -15.31 4.24 6.27
N ASP A 683 -15.71 5.50 6.11
CA ASP A 683 -17.12 5.90 6.05
C ASP A 683 -17.67 6.02 4.62
N MET A 684 -16.83 6.41 3.66
CA MET A 684 -17.30 6.76 2.31
C MET A 684 -16.95 5.73 1.23
N GLY A 685 -16.11 4.73 1.51
CA GLY A 685 -15.72 3.70 0.54
C GLY A 685 -14.98 4.23 -0.69
N TYR A 686 -15.32 3.74 -1.89
CA TYR A 686 -14.70 4.16 -3.15
C TYR A 686 -14.75 5.68 -3.45
N PRO A 687 -15.80 6.44 -3.07
CA PRO A 687 -15.78 7.90 -3.12
C PRO A 687 -14.63 8.57 -2.36
N ALA A 688 -14.12 8.00 -1.26
CA ALA A 688 -12.95 8.55 -0.59
C ALA A 688 -11.68 8.39 -1.43
N LEU A 689 -11.55 7.27 -2.15
CA LEU A 689 -10.47 7.02 -3.10
C LEU A 689 -10.45 8.10 -4.20
N LEU A 690 -11.63 8.44 -4.74
CA LEU A 690 -11.80 9.51 -5.72
C LEU A 690 -11.28 10.86 -5.19
N ILE A 691 -11.73 11.26 -4.00
CA ILE A 691 -11.32 12.52 -3.38
C ILE A 691 -9.80 12.52 -3.16
N GLY A 692 -9.23 11.40 -2.71
CA GLY A 692 -7.78 11.23 -2.58
C GLY A 692 -7.03 11.48 -3.89
N PHE A 693 -7.46 10.85 -4.99
CA PHE A 693 -6.83 11.03 -6.30
C PHE A 693 -6.97 12.47 -6.83
N MET A 694 -8.13 13.09 -6.63
CA MET A 694 -8.37 14.48 -7.00
C MET A 694 -7.49 15.44 -6.20
N ILE A 695 -7.35 15.24 -4.88
CA ILE A 695 -6.47 16.04 -4.02
C ILE A 695 -5.02 15.89 -4.44
N TYR A 696 -4.58 14.65 -4.71
CA TYR A 696 -3.22 14.41 -5.18
C TYR A 696 -2.93 15.16 -6.48
N GLY A 697 -3.81 15.05 -7.48
CA GLY A 697 -3.67 15.75 -8.75
C GLY A 697 -3.73 17.28 -8.61
N ALA A 698 -4.65 17.79 -7.77
CA ALA A 698 -4.80 19.21 -7.48
C ALA A 698 -3.56 19.80 -6.79
N GLY A 699 -3.05 19.11 -5.78
CA GLY A 699 -1.84 19.50 -5.04
C GLY A 699 -0.64 19.58 -5.98
N LEU A 700 -0.45 18.56 -6.81
CA LEU A 700 0.64 18.51 -7.78
C LEU A 700 0.52 19.64 -8.81
N GLY A 701 -0.68 19.89 -9.33
CA GLY A 701 -0.95 21.00 -10.24
C GLY A 701 -0.68 22.37 -9.60
N PHE A 702 -1.06 22.57 -8.34
CA PHE A 702 -0.77 23.79 -7.59
C PHE A 702 0.75 24.00 -7.40
N SER A 703 1.48 22.95 -7.05
CA SER A 703 2.94 23.01 -6.88
C SER A 703 3.67 23.36 -8.18
N ILE A 704 3.30 22.70 -9.29
CA ILE A 704 3.88 22.98 -10.61
C ILE A 704 3.63 24.44 -11.02
N ALA A 705 2.39 24.91 -10.85
CA ALA A 705 2.04 26.28 -11.23
C ALA A 705 2.75 27.35 -10.38
N THR A 706 2.97 27.08 -9.09
CA THR A 706 3.70 28.00 -8.20
C THR A 706 5.17 28.13 -8.62
N VAL A 707 5.78 27.02 -9.03
CA VAL A 707 7.19 26.99 -9.48
C VAL A 707 7.35 27.68 -10.82
N ARG A 708 6.38 27.49 -11.73
CA ARG A 708 6.38 28.14 -13.04
C ARG A 708 6.30 29.66 -12.94
N MET A 709 5.55 30.19 -11.97
CA MET A 709 5.48 31.63 -11.73
C MET A 709 6.87 32.24 -11.48
N THR A 710 7.78 31.51 -10.82
CA THR A 710 9.15 31.96 -10.56
C THR A 710 10.06 31.92 -11.80
N ALA A 711 9.70 31.18 -12.85
CA ALA A 711 10.52 31.00 -14.06
C ALA A 711 10.13 31.92 -15.24
N GLU A 712 8.94 32.53 -15.23
CA GLU A 712 8.43 33.40 -16.32
C GLU A 712 8.91 34.87 -16.21
N GLN A 713 10.19 35.10 -15.87
CA GLN A 713 10.66 36.45 -15.49
C GLN A 713 11.11 37.36 -16.65
N TYR A 714 11.49 36.82 -17.82
CA TYR A 714 12.21 37.60 -18.84
C TYR A 714 11.41 37.92 -20.12
N PHE A 715 11.37 39.20 -20.53
CA PHE A 715 10.69 39.69 -21.74
C PHE A 715 11.53 40.74 -22.49
N LEU A 716 11.29 40.87 -23.80
CA LEU A 716 11.72 42.00 -24.62
C LEU A 716 10.48 42.71 -25.17
N ASN A 717 10.39 44.01 -24.99
CA ASN A 717 9.36 44.85 -25.61
C ASN A 717 9.99 45.62 -26.77
N ILE A 718 9.37 45.60 -27.95
CA ILE A 718 9.79 46.46 -29.06
C ILE A 718 9.20 47.85 -28.83
N ILE A 719 10.07 48.82 -28.54
CA ILE A 719 9.69 50.21 -28.25
C ILE A 719 9.82 51.13 -29.46
N GLN A 720 10.51 50.72 -30.52
CA GLN A 720 10.55 51.41 -31.82
C GLN A 720 10.76 50.37 -32.93
N GLY A 721 10.16 50.58 -34.10
CA GLY A 721 10.25 49.67 -35.27
C GLY A 721 8.89 49.25 -35.83
N LYS A 722 8.88 48.43 -36.89
CA LYS A 722 7.66 48.00 -37.60
C LYS A 722 6.68 47.18 -36.73
N LYS A 723 7.14 46.62 -35.62
CA LYS A 723 6.36 45.85 -34.63
C LYS A 723 6.31 46.56 -33.28
N TYR A 724 6.07 47.87 -33.31
CA TYR A 724 5.90 48.69 -32.11
C TYR A 724 4.87 48.05 -31.15
N GLU A 725 5.19 48.02 -29.85
CA GLU A 725 4.44 47.39 -28.74
C GLU A 725 4.39 45.86 -28.69
N GLU A 726 5.04 45.13 -29.61
CA GLU A 726 5.10 43.68 -29.51
C GLU A 726 5.96 43.24 -28.32
N LYS A 727 5.41 42.33 -27.49
CA LYS A 727 6.11 41.74 -26.34
C LYS A 727 6.58 40.34 -26.68
N ILE A 728 7.89 40.14 -26.69
CA ILE A 728 8.55 38.88 -26.97
C ILE A 728 8.93 38.23 -25.62
N PRO A 729 8.33 37.08 -25.25
CA PRO A 729 8.67 36.36 -24.03
C PRO A 729 9.97 35.58 -24.19
N VAL A 730 11.10 36.16 -23.76
CA VAL A 730 12.44 35.56 -23.94
C VAL A 730 12.73 34.45 -22.93
N HIS A 731 12.03 34.42 -21.80
CA HIS A 731 12.08 33.30 -20.83
C HIS A 731 11.73 31.93 -21.42
N LYS A 732 11.13 31.89 -22.63
CA LYS A 732 10.88 30.63 -23.36
C LYS A 732 12.16 29.90 -23.76
N TRP A 733 13.26 30.63 -23.86
CA TRP A 733 14.52 30.17 -24.41
C TRP A 733 15.66 30.45 -23.42
N MET A 734 15.69 31.63 -22.79
CA MET A 734 16.62 31.94 -21.70
C MET A 734 16.11 31.40 -20.35
N SER A 735 16.79 30.40 -19.81
CA SER A 735 16.49 29.81 -18.50
C SER A 735 17.77 29.42 -17.78
N PHE A 736 17.91 29.86 -16.52
CA PHE A 736 19.03 29.49 -15.64
C PHE A 736 19.00 28.00 -15.26
N GLN A 737 17.83 27.35 -15.37
CA GLN A 737 17.57 26.04 -14.77
C GLN A 737 17.08 24.95 -15.75
N GLY A 738 16.97 25.24 -17.05
CA GLY A 738 16.64 24.25 -18.08
C GLY A 738 16.10 24.87 -19.38
N GLY A 739 16.86 24.70 -20.47
CA GLY A 739 16.65 25.23 -21.82
C GLY A 739 18.00 25.38 -22.55
N HIS A 740 18.02 25.60 -23.88
CA HIS A 740 19.20 26.16 -24.54
C HIS A 740 19.29 27.61 -24.04
N ASN A 741 20.09 27.88 -23.00
CA ASN A 741 20.26 29.19 -22.32
C ASN A 741 20.70 30.35 -23.25
N GLU A 742 20.62 30.16 -24.55
CA GLU A 742 21.10 31.04 -25.61
C GLU A 742 19.93 31.38 -26.52
N VAL A 743 19.70 32.67 -26.72
CA VAL A 743 18.70 33.21 -27.64
C VAL A 743 19.41 33.99 -28.71
N TYR A 744 19.29 33.53 -29.94
CA TYR A 744 19.81 34.23 -31.09
C TYR A 744 18.74 35.15 -31.68
N ILE A 745 19.16 36.38 -31.98
CA ILE A 745 18.36 37.42 -32.63
C ILE A 745 19.00 37.72 -33.99
N GLY A 746 18.25 37.64 -35.08
CA GLY A 746 18.77 37.84 -36.43
C GLY A 746 17.73 37.64 -37.51
N SER A 747 18.15 37.73 -38.78
CA SER A 747 17.27 37.50 -39.94
C SER A 747 17.13 36.01 -40.33
N GLY A 748 18.04 35.17 -39.84
CA GLY A 748 18.16 33.76 -40.21
C GLY A 748 17.14 32.83 -39.57
N GLY A 749 16.81 31.74 -40.27
CA GLY A 749 15.85 30.72 -39.79
C GLY A 749 16.37 29.87 -38.62
N SER A 750 17.61 30.08 -38.19
CA SER A 750 18.22 29.41 -37.03
C SER A 750 18.16 30.25 -35.74
N CYS A 751 17.54 31.43 -35.78
CA CYS A 751 17.32 32.30 -34.62
C CYS A 751 15.97 32.05 -33.95
N GLU A 752 15.94 32.06 -32.62
CA GLU A 752 14.70 32.01 -31.83
C GLU A 752 13.86 33.28 -32.04
N ILE A 753 14.52 34.43 -32.16
CA ILE A 753 13.89 35.71 -32.49
C ILE A 753 14.29 36.08 -33.93
N GLN A 754 13.46 35.62 -34.86
CA GLN A 754 13.65 35.91 -36.28
C GLN A 754 13.04 37.27 -36.65
N MET A 755 13.87 38.24 -37.03
CA MET A 755 13.50 39.60 -37.42
C MET A 755 12.91 39.67 -38.85
N ASN A 756 11.92 38.81 -39.14
CA ASN A 756 11.28 38.69 -40.47
C ASN A 756 10.62 39.98 -40.97
N TRP A 757 10.32 40.92 -40.07
CA TRP A 757 9.74 42.22 -40.41
C TRP A 757 10.75 43.20 -41.02
N GLU A 758 12.05 42.93 -40.88
CA GLU A 758 13.16 43.72 -41.43
C GLU A 758 13.98 42.92 -42.46
N LYS A 759 13.37 41.95 -43.15
CA LYS A 759 14.03 41.04 -44.11
C LYS A 759 14.86 41.71 -45.22
N ASN A 760 14.57 42.98 -45.54
CA ASN A 760 15.27 43.75 -46.57
C ASN A 760 16.33 44.71 -45.99
N ASN A 761 16.53 44.73 -44.67
CA ASN A 761 17.50 45.58 -44.02
C ASN A 761 18.89 44.93 -44.12
N LYS A 762 19.82 45.59 -44.82
CA LYS A 762 21.21 45.11 -44.99
C LYS A 762 22.03 45.20 -43.71
N GLU A 763 21.52 45.89 -42.68
CA GLU A 763 22.16 46.08 -41.37
C GLU A 763 21.84 44.96 -40.36
N ILE A 764 21.16 43.87 -40.78
CA ILE A 764 20.82 42.74 -39.90
C ILE A 764 21.43 41.45 -40.45
N ALA A 765 22.41 40.92 -39.73
CA ALA A 765 23.00 39.61 -39.99
C ALA A 765 22.04 38.43 -39.72
N ASP A 766 22.39 37.28 -40.28
CA ASP A 766 21.62 36.04 -40.14
C ASP A 766 21.54 35.61 -38.66
N ARG A 767 22.63 35.80 -37.88
CA ARG A 767 22.68 35.76 -36.41
C ARG A 767 23.38 37.03 -35.91
N HIS A 768 22.62 38.05 -35.53
CA HIS A 768 23.16 39.38 -35.21
C HIS A 768 23.59 39.49 -33.73
N ALA A 769 22.74 39.05 -32.81
CA ALA A 769 23.01 39.13 -31.37
C ALA A 769 22.64 37.83 -30.67
N LYS A 770 23.30 37.57 -29.54
CA LYS A 770 23.04 36.45 -28.63
C LYS A 770 22.72 36.98 -27.24
N MET A 771 21.61 36.52 -26.67
CA MET A 771 21.27 36.76 -25.26
C MET A 771 21.36 35.46 -24.46
N PHE A 772 21.92 35.53 -23.26
CA PHE A 772 22.01 34.38 -22.36
C PHE A 772 22.15 34.82 -20.91
N ILE A 773 21.93 33.92 -19.94
CA ILE A 773 22.19 34.21 -18.53
C ILE A 773 23.63 33.84 -18.22
N ASN A 774 24.45 34.82 -17.82
CA ASN A 774 25.82 34.57 -17.42
C ASN A 774 25.84 33.76 -16.11
N THR A 775 26.39 32.55 -16.15
CA THR A 775 26.39 31.59 -15.03
C THR A 775 27.19 32.05 -13.82
N ASN A 776 28.19 32.92 -14.02
CA ASN A 776 29.05 33.41 -12.93
C ASN A 776 28.42 34.59 -12.19
N ARG A 777 27.68 35.45 -12.89
CA ARG A 777 27.06 36.66 -12.32
C ARG A 777 25.57 36.52 -12.04
N ASN A 778 24.93 35.51 -12.62
CA ASN A 778 23.48 35.28 -12.57
C ASN A 778 22.67 36.49 -13.08
N ILE A 779 23.19 37.17 -14.11
CA ILE A 779 22.56 38.33 -14.75
C ILE A 779 22.41 37.99 -16.25
N PRO A 780 21.25 38.31 -16.87
CA PRO A 780 21.10 38.19 -18.32
C PRO A 780 22.03 39.17 -19.03
N VAL A 781 22.73 38.70 -20.06
CA VAL A 781 23.67 39.48 -20.86
C VAL A 781 23.30 39.40 -22.35
N ILE A 782 23.72 40.40 -23.11
CA ILE A 782 23.66 40.42 -24.58
C ILE A 782 25.06 40.58 -25.16
N VAL A 783 25.32 39.87 -26.27
CA VAL A 783 26.57 39.90 -27.02
C VAL A 783 26.24 40.15 -28.49
N SER A 784 26.92 41.11 -29.11
CA SER A 784 26.91 41.29 -30.58
C SER A 784 27.84 40.24 -31.20
N LEU A 785 27.42 39.56 -32.26
CA LEU A 785 28.17 38.45 -32.85
C LEU A 785 28.99 38.83 -34.09
N GLU A 786 28.62 39.90 -34.79
CA GLU A 786 29.16 40.23 -36.12
C GLU A 786 29.89 41.57 -36.09
N GLU A 787 31.10 41.61 -36.66
CA GLU A 787 31.98 42.79 -36.61
C GLU A 787 31.52 43.95 -37.52
N ASP A 788 30.83 43.63 -38.61
CA ASP A 788 30.39 44.61 -39.61
C ASP A 788 28.97 45.17 -39.33
N MET A 789 28.36 44.80 -38.20
CA MET A 789 26.96 45.12 -37.88
C MET A 789 26.83 45.78 -36.51
N THR A 790 26.25 46.98 -36.47
CA THR A 790 26.16 47.77 -35.25
C THR A 790 24.94 47.39 -34.41
N THR A 791 25.19 46.92 -33.18
CA THR A 791 24.18 46.90 -32.10
C THR A 791 24.45 48.08 -31.18
N VAL A 792 23.46 48.95 -30.95
CA VAL A 792 23.60 50.09 -30.03
C VAL A 792 22.93 49.76 -28.69
N TYR A 793 23.69 49.81 -27.61
CA TYR A 793 23.25 49.59 -26.24
C TYR A 793 22.89 50.93 -25.56
N ASP A 794 21.74 50.97 -24.89
CA ASP A 794 21.17 52.10 -24.13
C ASP A 794 21.17 53.43 -24.92
N ASP A 795 20.93 53.34 -26.23
CA ASP A 795 20.91 54.45 -27.20
C ASP A 795 22.19 55.32 -27.22
N ARG A 796 23.31 54.82 -26.68
CA ARG A 796 24.54 55.62 -26.44
C ARG A 796 25.83 54.91 -26.82
N LEU A 797 25.88 53.59 -26.74
CA LEU A 797 27.12 52.82 -26.84
C LEU A 797 27.03 51.77 -27.95
N GLU A 798 27.92 51.84 -28.94
CA GLU A 798 28.08 50.74 -29.90
C GLU A 798 28.72 49.55 -29.19
N MET A 799 28.12 48.36 -29.34
CA MET A 799 28.59 47.14 -28.69
C MET A 799 29.79 46.56 -29.44
N ASP A 800 30.87 46.26 -28.71
CA ASP A 800 32.01 45.54 -29.26
C ASP A 800 31.61 44.08 -29.58
N PRO A 801 31.96 43.54 -30.76
CA PRO A 801 31.71 42.14 -31.10
C PRO A 801 32.34 41.18 -30.09
N GLY A 802 31.59 40.17 -29.66
CA GLY A 802 32.04 39.15 -28.72
C GLY A 802 32.11 39.58 -27.24
N LYS A 803 31.85 40.86 -26.93
CA LYS A 803 31.86 41.38 -25.54
C LYS A 803 30.47 41.29 -24.91
N GLU A 804 30.43 40.94 -23.63
CA GLU A 804 29.20 40.83 -22.84
C GLU A 804 28.76 42.18 -22.27
N TYR A 805 27.48 42.49 -22.45
CA TYR A 805 26.81 43.66 -21.87
C TYR A 805 25.67 43.20 -20.98
N ASP A 806 25.65 43.66 -19.73
CA ASP A 806 24.65 43.28 -18.73
C ASP A 806 23.28 43.88 -19.05
N LEU A 807 22.23 43.08 -19.07
CA LEU A 807 20.84 43.53 -19.28
C LEU A 807 20.13 43.71 -17.94
N PHE A 808 19.95 44.96 -17.53
CA PHE A 808 19.13 45.32 -16.38
C PHE A 808 17.70 45.65 -16.81
N ASN A 809 16.73 45.47 -15.91
CA ASN A 809 15.34 45.79 -16.22
C ASN A 809 15.18 47.24 -16.71
N GLY A 810 14.67 47.42 -17.93
CA GLY A 810 14.54 48.71 -18.61
C GLY A 810 15.64 49.03 -19.63
N THR A 811 16.75 48.28 -19.64
CA THR A 811 17.84 48.42 -20.63
C THR A 811 17.30 48.32 -22.05
N THR A 812 17.73 49.25 -22.92
CA THR A 812 17.40 49.21 -24.34
C THR A 812 18.60 48.77 -25.17
N PHE A 813 18.33 48.11 -26.29
CA PHE A 813 19.34 47.89 -27.32
C PHE A 813 18.68 47.93 -28.70
N LYS A 814 19.40 48.42 -29.70
CA LYS A 814 18.93 48.64 -31.07
C LYS A 814 19.65 47.71 -32.04
N ILE A 815 18.87 47.00 -32.85
CA ILE A 815 19.35 46.17 -33.97
C ILE A 815 18.60 46.61 -35.22
N GLY A 816 19.33 47.10 -36.23
CA GLY A 816 18.71 47.70 -37.42
C GLY A 816 17.80 48.88 -37.07
N SER A 817 16.53 48.83 -37.51
CA SER A 817 15.55 49.87 -37.18
C SER A 817 14.69 49.58 -35.93
N SER A 818 14.90 48.41 -35.30
CA SER A 818 14.13 47.98 -34.13
C SER A 818 14.88 48.27 -32.83
N VAL A 819 14.21 48.95 -31.88
CA VAL A 819 14.72 49.16 -30.52
C VAL A 819 13.98 48.23 -29.57
N PHE A 820 14.73 47.36 -28.92
CA PHE A 820 14.25 46.43 -27.91
C PHE A 820 14.47 47.02 -26.52
N ARG A 821 13.53 46.78 -25.61
CA ARG A 821 13.65 47.07 -24.18
C ARG A 821 13.54 45.76 -23.42
N TYR A 822 14.59 45.40 -22.69
CA TYR A 822 14.56 44.28 -21.77
C TYR A 822 13.67 44.61 -20.57
N VAL A 823 12.73 43.70 -20.27
CA VAL A 823 11.79 43.84 -19.16
C VAL A 823 11.76 42.55 -18.36
N GLU A 824 12.05 42.67 -17.09
CA GLU A 824 11.90 41.60 -16.12
C GLU A 824 10.55 41.76 -15.39
N LYS A 825 9.70 40.75 -15.44
CA LYS A 825 8.43 40.69 -14.69
C LYS A 825 8.58 39.73 -13.53
N GLU A 826 8.36 40.20 -12.31
CA GLU A 826 8.12 39.32 -11.16
C GLU A 826 6.75 38.65 -11.21
#